data_AF-A0A6P8TB16-F1
#
_entry.id   AF-A0A6P8TB16-F1
#
_cell.length_a   1.000
_cell.length_b   1.000
_cell.length_c   1.000
_cell.angle_alpha   90.00
_cell.angle_beta   90.00
_cell.angle_gamma   90.00
#
_symmetry.space_group_name_H-M   'P 1'
#
loop_
_entity.id
_entity.type
_entity.pdbx_description
1 polymer ?
#
loop_
_entity_poly.entity_id
_entity_poly.type
_entity_poly.pdbx_seq_one_letter_code
_entity_poly.pdbx_strand_id
1 'polypeptide(L)'
;MPGSGSCTSIINLRFQEGSEGSPSNPAKFKNQDFAQLKDNHLRRGRQFVDRTFPPDSSSLGDLPDLSSRQEAQVKWLRPAEILKQQNNSNEAIFCTKGATRFDFGQGAVGNCWFLAAINSLTFRKALMVQVVPMDQNFNNHAGIFHFRFWRFGKWVDVVIDDYLPVMNNQLLSVRSTKGNEFWAPLMEKAYAKVCGSYTDMNAGLPSEACKDFCGGVNVDYKLQEVHSAGHDDKLWRSLSNASSCNSMICCGTAQKGGVLVNTVSNSGIVDAHAYSVTAVIETNSRGSKVRLVRLFNPWGRKEWTGNWSDKSDMWQSVSPDDREKCEDRNDGEFWMDLEDFCRHFSMLFICCENPNFIDGDVNCQWQSQTYDGKWTAGRSAGGSLSNRSFETNPQYRMKVNIIDKSEKEDKNIVLTLMQKPRQENRKRQSTYPIGISVFKIPPGTTSGRLSINQLYQLQRQKDTQMYTYARELVEMHSMEPGEYLIVPSTMDPYQSADFILTIFSKTDAQITPHDEDDEDENDHEDKKKEEGGDLVLPEVPTDNKKPEEETSDNKALRDLFNRYADQFGELKDRQLRMLLNDNFPHGTWNGFGYDTCSSMIAMFDVDKKMTMTLVEFTSLWKKINEYKQHFHRADVNKNGSLTDIELKVAIKTAEPEIDLNSSVVRLMTFRYSGFEATTMEGFISFMLRLGKTTSTFKDKSTDGVINLSWEEWTEFSMYN
;
A
#
# COMPACT_ATOMS: atom_id res chain seq x y z
N MET A 1 19.65 -3.59 -2.84
CA MET A 1 18.47 -3.07 -2.13
C MET A 1 18.59 -1.56 -2.09
N PRO A 2 17.63 -0.79 -2.62
CA PRO A 2 17.51 0.64 -2.35
C PRO A 2 16.31 0.88 -1.44
N GLY A 3 16.59 1.32 -0.20
CA GLY A 3 15.61 1.73 0.79
C GLY A 3 15.26 3.21 0.62
N SER A 4 13.96 3.47 0.48
CA SER A 4 13.30 4.74 0.21
C SER A 4 13.35 5.72 1.39
N GLY A 5 13.52 7.01 1.08
CA GLY A 5 12.88 8.07 1.83
C GLY A 5 12.92 9.40 1.08
N SER A 6 11.94 10.25 1.43
CA SER A 6 11.30 11.28 0.62
C SER A 6 10.50 10.74 -0.57
N CYS A 7 9.18 10.87 -0.48
CA CYS A 7 8.28 10.86 -1.63
C CYS A 7 7.07 11.73 -1.30
N THR A 8 7.21 13.05 -1.42
CA THR A 8 6.27 13.80 -2.29
C THR A 8 6.74 13.61 -3.73
N SER A 9 6.74 12.35 -4.17
CA SER A 9 6.79 12.05 -5.59
C SER A 9 5.47 12.52 -6.16
N ILE A 10 5.51 13.40 -7.17
CA ILE A 10 4.50 13.37 -8.21
C ILE A 10 4.57 11.95 -8.79
N ILE A 11 3.77 11.02 -8.27
CA ILE A 11 3.57 9.71 -8.88
C ILE A 11 2.62 9.96 -10.04
N ASN A 12 3.18 10.39 -11.18
CA ASN A 12 2.52 10.15 -12.44
C ASN A 12 2.91 8.75 -12.91
N LEU A 13 1.88 7.91 -13.08
CA LEU A 13 1.88 6.57 -13.67
C LEU A 13 2.40 5.46 -12.74
N ARG A 14 1.46 4.69 -12.15
CA ARG A 14 1.61 3.37 -11.48
C ARG A 14 3.05 2.81 -11.47
N PHE A 15 3.92 3.26 -10.58
CA PHE A 15 5.35 2.89 -10.51
C PHE A 15 6.16 3.24 -11.77
N GLN A 16 7.40 3.70 -11.60
CA GLN A 16 8.35 3.60 -12.70
C GLN A 16 8.50 2.12 -13.07
N GLU A 17 8.39 1.80 -14.35
CA GLU A 17 8.51 0.42 -14.83
C GLU A 17 9.80 -0.20 -14.29
N GLY A 18 9.69 -1.38 -13.66
CA GLY A 18 10.82 -2.07 -13.04
C GLY A 18 11.10 -1.71 -11.58
N SER A 19 10.49 -0.67 -11.02
CA SER A 19 10.57 -0.41 -9.57
C SER A 19 9.78 -1.44 -8.75
N GLU A 20 10.20 -1.68 -7.50
CA GLU A 20 9.55 -2.67 -6.64
C GLU A 20 8.09 -2.26 -6.32
N GLY A 21 7.16 -3.19 -6.51
CA GLY A 21 5.72 -2.93 -6.39
C GLY A 21 5.06 -2.60 -7.73
N SER A 22 5.82 -2.46 -8.82
CA SER A 22 5.28 -2.33 -10.18
C SER A 22 4.72 -3.66 -10.70
N PRO A 23 3.88 -3.65 -11.75
CA PRO A 23 3.42 -4.88 -12.38
C PRO A 23 4.57 -5.78 -12.88
N SER A 24 5.66 -5.17 -13.37
CA SER A 24 6.83 -5.88 -13.91
C SER A 24 7.85 -6.32 -12.86
N ASN A 25 7.88 -5.66 -11.69
CA ASN A 25 8.68 -6.05 -10.54
C ASN A 25 7.84 -6.00 -9.24
N PRO A 26 6.93 -6.97 -9.03
CA PRO A 26 6.06 -6.98 -7.86
C PRO A 26 6.86 -7.15 -6.56
N ALA A 27 6.40 -6.51 -5.49
CA ALA A 27 7.00 -6.63 -4.17
C ALA A 27 6.85 -8.06 -3.63
N LYS A 28 7.85 -8.55 -2.89
CA LYS A 28 7.88 -9.93 -2.41
C LYS A 28 7.08 -10.08 -1.12
N PHE A 29 5.96 -10.81 -1.16
CA PHE A 29 5.18 -11.04 0.05
C PHE A 29 5.97 -11.84 1.09
N LYS A 30 6.00 -11.35 2.33
CA LYS A 30 6.78 -11.95 3.45
C LYS A 30 8.25 -12.21 3.07
N ASN A 31 8.83 -11.38 2.20
CA ASN A 31 10.20 -11.47 1.69
C ASN A 31 10.52 -12.83 1.01
N GLN A 32 9.52 -13.51 0.45
CA GLN A 32 9.71 -14.76 -0.29
C GLN A 32 9.95 -14.48 -1.78
N ASP A 33 11.07 -14.97 -2.32
CA ASP A 33 11.40 -14.88 -3.75
C ASP A 33 11.11 -16.23 -4.44
N PHE A 34 10.14 -16.25 -5.34
CA PHE A 34 9.71 -17.47 -6.04
C PHE A 34 10.87 -18.17 -6.76
N ALA A 35 11.65 -17.43 -7.55
CA ALA A 35 12.70 -17.99 -8.38
C ALA A 35 13.83 -18.59 -7.53
N GLN A 36 14.27 -17.87 -6.49
CA GLN A 36 15.30 -18.34 -5.57
C GLN A 36 14.83 -19.56 -4.76
N LEU A 37 13.59 -19.54 -4.27
CA LEU A 37 13.04 -20.66 -3.51
C LEU A 37 12.87 -21.90 -4.38
N LYS A 38 12.34 -21.75 -5.60
CA LYS A 38 12.19 -22.84 -6.57
C LYS A 38 13.54 -23.48 -6.90
N ASP A 39 14.54 -22.68 -7.28
CA ASP A 39 15.88 -23.17 -7.60
C ASP A 39 16.53 -23.92 -6.43
N ASN A 40 16.45 -23.36 -5.21
CA ASN A 40 17.00 -24.00 -4.01
C ASN A 40 16.39 -25.39 -3.76
N HIS A 41 15.06 -25.51 -3.88
CA HIS A 41 14.34 -26.75 -3.62
C HIS A 41 14.58 -27.80 -4.73
N LEU A 42 14.68 -27.36 -5.99
CA LEU A 42 15.08 -28.22 -7.10
C LEU A 42 16.49 -28.78 -6.90
N ARG A 43 17.47 -27.94 -6.58
CA ARG A 43 18.86 -28.37 -6.32
C ARG A 43 18.96 -29.36 -5.16
N ARG A 44 18.10 -29.24 -4.16
CA ARG A 44 18.07 -30.14 -2.99
C ARG A 44 17.22 -31.40 -3.20
N GLY A 45 16.49 -31.51 -4.30
CA GLY A 45 15.56 -32.61 -4.53
C GLY A 45 14.44 -32.70 -3.48
N ARG A 46 13.97 -31.55 -2.98
CA ARG A 46 12.93 -31.46 -1.93
C ARG A 46 11.75 -30.64 -2.42
N GLN A 47 10.56 -30.93 -1.90
CA GLN A 47 9.40 -30.08 -2.15
C GLN A 47 9.36 -28.91 -1.17
N PHE A 48 8.91 -27.75 -1.64
CA PHE A 48 8.70 -26.56 -0.85
C PHE A 48 7.56 -26.77 0.15
N VAL A 49 7.75 -26.26 1.36
CA VAL A 49 6.73 -26.17 2.40
C VAL A 49 6.76 -24.73 2.91
N ASP A 50 5.64 -24.04 2.77
CA ASP A 50 5.51 -22.64 3.08
C ASP A 50 5.36 -22.42 4.58
N ARG A 51 6.44 -22.02 5.23
CA ARG A 51 6.44 -21.74 6.67
C ARG A 51 5.64 -20.49 7.05
N THR A 52 5.33 -19.64 6.09
CA THR A 52 4.54 -18.42 6.33
C THR A 52 3.03 -18.65 6.18
N PHE A 53 2.66 -19.82 5.66
CA PHE A 53 1.26 -20.27 5.53
C PHE A 53 1.24 -21.82 5.59
N PRO A 54 1.51 -22.39 6.79
CA PRO A 54 1.76 -23.82 6.94
C PRO A 54 0.50 -24.65 6.64
N PRO A 55 0.65 -25.89 6.12
CA PRO A 55 -0.47 -26.77 5.81
C PRO A 55 -1.08 -27.39 7.09
N ASP A 56 -1.63 -26.56 7.97
CA ASP A 56 -2.24 -26.95 9.24
C ASP A 56 -3.47 -26.08 9.59
N SER A 57 -3.99 -26.24 10.81
CA SER A 57 -5.18 -25.53 11.29
C SER A 57 -5.03 -24.01 11.35
N SER A 58 -3.81 -23.48 11.48
CA SER A 58 -3.57 -22.02 11.55
C SER A 58 -3.88 -21.34 10.22
N SER A 59 -3.57 -21.98 9.09
CA SER A 59 -3.90 -21.50 7.75
C SER A 59 -5.36 -21.77 7.37
N LEU A 60 -5.99 -22.79 7.94
CA LEU A 60 -7.42 -23.04 7.75
C LEU A 60 -8.26 -21.98 8.48
N GLY A 61 -7.98 -21.77 9.77
CA GLY A 61 -8.82 -21.01 10.70
C GLY A 61 -10.13 -21.73 11.04
N ASP A 62 -11.00 -21.04 11.80
CA ASP A 62 -12.28 -21.59 12.27
C ASP A 62 -13.37 -21.40 11.20
N LEU A 63 -13.59 -22.41 10.36
CA LEU A 63 -14.51 -22.31 9.22
C LEU A 63 -15.97 -22.42 9.71
N PRO A 64 -16.84 -21.41 9.47
CA PRO A 64 -18.17 -21.39 10.10
C PRO A 64 -19.09 -22.56 9.75
N ASP A 65 -18.89 -23.17 8.58
CA ASP A 65 -19.70 -24.29 8.09
C ASP A 65 -19.16 -25.67 8.53
N LEU A 66 -18.04 -25.72 9.26
CA LEU A 66 -17.45 -26.94 9.79
C LEU A 66 -17.54 -26.97 11.32
N SER A 67 -17.93 -28.12 11.87
CA SER A 67 -17.76 -28.38 13.30
C SER A 67 -16.29 -28.62 13.63
N SER A 68 -15.88 -28.38 14.89
CA SER A 68 -14.50 -28.65 15.34
C SER A 68 -14.06 -30.11 15.10
N ARG A 69 -15.01 -31.07 15.10
CA ARG A 69 -14.73 -32.47 14.77
C ARG A 69 -14.44 -32.67 13.27
N GLN A 70 -15.08 -31.90 12.39
CA GLN A 70 -14.82 -31.93 10.96
C GLN A 70 -13.51 -31.22 10.63
N GLU A 71 -13.21 -30.09 11.28
CA GLU A 71 -11.93 -29.39 11.14
C GLU A 71 -10.74 -30.29 11.51
N ALA A 72 -10.87 -31.05 12.60
CA ALA A 72 -9.85 -32.03 13.01
C ALA A 72 -9.64 -33.19 12.01
N GLN A 73 -10.55 -33.39 11.05
CA GLN A 73 -10.43 -34.41 9.99
C GLN A 73 -9.79 -33.88 8.71
N VAL A 74 -9.54 -32.57 8.62
CA VAL A 74 -8.95 -31.95 7.44
C VAL A 74 -7.51 -32.42 7.28
N LYS A 75 -7.19 -32.91 6.09
CA LYS A 75 -5.85 -33.28 5.68
C LYS A 75 -5.36 -32.29 4.64
N TRP A 76 -4.06 -32.02 4.65
CA TRP A 76 -3.41 -31.21 3.63
C TRP A 76 -2.63 -32.12 2.71
N LEU A 77 -3.00 -32.13 1.43
CA LEU A 77 -2.46 -33.05 0.44
C LEU A 77 -2.04 -32.28 -0.82
N ARG A 78 -1.02 -32.76 -1.51
CA ARG A 78 -0.60 -32.20 -2.80
C ARG A 78 -1.49 -32.72 -3.93
N PRO A 79 -1.59 -32.03 -5.08
CA PRO A 79 -2.48 -32.42 -6.18
C PRO A 79 -2.32 -33.87 -6.64
N ALA A 80 -1.09 -34.37 -6.75
CA ALA A 80 -0.83 -35.78 -7.11
C ALA A 80 -1.40 -36.78 -6.08
N GLU A 81 -1.33 -36.45 -4.79
CA GLU A 81 -1.87 -37.29 -3.71
C GLU A 81 -3.41 -37.25 -3.68
N ILE A 82 -3.98 -36.08 -3.99
CA ILE A 82 -5.44 -35.88 -4.10
C ILE A 82 -6.00 -36.73 -5.22
N LEU A 83 -5.41 -36.65 -6.42
CA LEU A 83 -5.83 -37.45 -7.57
C LEU A 83 -5.75 -38.95 -7.27
N LYS A 84 -4.68 -39.39 -6.62
CA LYS A 84 -4.53 -40.77 -6.17
C LYS A 84 -5.64 -41.19 -5.20
N GLN A 85 -6.00 -40.36 -4.21
CA GLN A 85 -7.11 -40.65 -3.29
C GLN A 85 -8.49 -40.64 -3.95
N GLN A 86 -8.62 -39.91 -5.07
CA GLN A 86 -9.84 -39.86 -5.88
C GLN A 86 -9.90 -40.98 -6.93
N ASN A 87 -8.91 -41.88 -6.96
CA ASN A 87 -8.74 -42.89 -8.02
C ASN A 87 -8.72 -42.28 -9.43
N ASN A 88 -8.21 -41.06 -9.56
CA ASN A 88 -8.03 -40.38 -10.83
C ASN A 88 -6.62 -40.64 -11.36
N SER A 89 -6.51 -41.31 -12.51
CA SER A 89 -5.24 -41.66 -13.15
C SER A 89 -4.63 -40.51 -13.97
N ASN A 90 -5.33 -39.39 -14.11
CA ASN A 90 -4.80 -38.23 -14.82
C ASN A 90 -3.64 -37.59 -14.05
N GLU A 91 -2.73 -36.94 -14.76
CA GLU A 91 -1.71 -36.12 -14.13
C GLU A 91 -2.29 -34.77 -13.68
N ALA A 92 -1.74 -34.23 -12.60
CA ALA A 92 -2.08 -32.89 -12.14
C ALA A 92 -1.60 -31.86 -13.18
N ILE A 93 -2.50 -30.98 -13.59
CA ILE A 93 -2.22 -29.90 -14.53
C ILE A 93 -2.49 -28.56 -13.87
N PHE A 94 -1.63 -27.58 -14.14
CA PHE A 94 -1.85 -26.23 -13.62
C PHE A 94 -3.03 -25.60 -14.35
N CYS A 95 -2.93 -25.49 -15.68
CA CYS A 95 -3.98 -25.03 -16.57
C CYS A 95 -3.84 -25.68 -17.96
N THR A 96 -4.95 -26.11 -18.58
CA THR A 96 -4.93 -26.89 -19.85
C THR A 96 -4.84 -26.05 -21.11
N LYS A 97 -5.66 -24.98 -21.24
CA LYS A 97 -5.76 -24.13 -22.45
C LYS A 97 -6.25 -22.71 -22.12
N GLY A 98 -5.65 -22.10 -21.11
CA GLY A 98 -6.06 -20.80 -20.58
C GLY A 98 -7.17 -20.94 -19.53
N ALA A 99 -7.13 -20.06 -18.54
CA ALA A 99 -8.05 -20.09 -17.42
C ALA A 99 -9.43 -19.57 -17.82
N THR A 100 -10.47 -20.34 -17.52
CA THR A 100 -11.87 -20.01 -17.85
C THR A 100 -12.76 -20.08 -16.61
N ARG A 101 -13.87 -19.33 -16.63
CA ARG A 101 -14.90 -19.36 -15.58
C ARG A 101 -15.52 -20.76 -15.34
N PHE A 102 -15.39 -21.68 -16.30
CA PHE A 102 -15.95 -23.03 -16.21
C PHE A 102 -14.98 -24.06 -15.61
N ASP A 103 -13.72 -23.70 -15.37
CA ASP A 103 -12.71 -24.64 -14.86
C ASP A 103 -12.95 -25.00 -13.38
N PHE A 104 -13.77 -24.22 -12.67
CA PHE A 104 -13.95 -24.35 -11.24
C PHE A 104 -15.37 -24.07 -10.75
N GLY A 105 -15.67 -24.54 -9.54
CA GLY A 105 -16.90 -24.24 -8.82
C GLY A 105 -16.66 -24.14 -7.31
N GLN A 106 -17.47 -23.34 -6.62
CA GLN A 106 -17.28 -23.06 -5.20
C GLN A 106 -17.22 -24.34 -4.34
N GLY A 107 -16.26 -24.34 -3.42
CA GLY A 107 -16.06 -25.37 -2.40
C GLY A 107 -16.92 -25.14 -1.15
N ALA A 108 -16.37 -25.53 0.00
CA ALA A 108 -17.01 -25.35 1.31
C ALA A 108 -16.67 -23.99 1.96
N VAL A 109 -15.80 -23.19 1.35
CA VAL A 109 -15.41 -21.87 1.86
C VAL A 109 -16.43 -20.82 1.39
N GLY A 110 -16.90 -19.96 2.30
CA GLY A 110 -17.86 -18.87 2.04
C GLY A 110 -17.28 -17.67 1.28
N ASN A 111 -16.55 -17.91 0.18
CA ASN A 111 -15.81 -16.91 -0.58
C ASN A 111 -16.39 -16.64 -1.99
N CYS A 112 -17.70 -16.80 -2.16
CA CYS A 112 -18.40 -16.55 -3.43
C CYS A 112 -18.03 -15.21 -4.09
N TRP A 113 -17.81 -14.17 -3.29
CA TRP A 113 -17.40 -12.84 -3.74
C TRP A 113 -16.05 -12.84 -4.49
N PHE A 114 -15.09 -13.63 -4.00
CA PHE A 114 -13.78 -13.80 -4.62
C PHE A 114 -13.89 -14.61 -5.91
N LEU A 115 -14.71 -15.67 -5.90
CA LEU A 115 -14.93 -16.50 -7.09
C LEU A 115 -15.68 -15.74 -8.19
N ALA A 116 -16.67 -14.91 -7.85
CA ALA A 116 -17.34 -14.01 -8.79
C ALA A 116 -16.36 -13.02 -9.43
N ALA A 117 -15.41 -12.50 -8.64
CA ALA A 117 -14.35 -11.64 -9.18
C ALA A 117 -13.39 -12.41 -10.11
N ILE A 118 -13.00 -13.65 -9.77
CA ILE A 118 -12.17 -14.50 -10.65
C ILE A 118 -12.89 -14.76 -11.98
N ASN A 119 -14.18 -15.11 -11.94
CA ASN A 119 -14.97 -15.33 -13.14
C ASN A 119 -14.94 -14.10 -14.07
N SER A 120 -15.08 -12.91 -13.50
CA SER A 120 -14.98 -11.66 -14.24
C SER A 120 -13.57 -11.42 -14.79
N LEU A 121 -12.53 -11.72 -14.00
CA LEU A 121 -11.13 -11.64 -14.40
C LEU A 121 -10.80 -12.54 -15.61
N THR A 122 -11.46 -13.70 -15.77
CA THR A 122 -11.19 -14.61 -16.91
C THR A 122 -11.48 -14.00 -18.28
N PHE A 123 -12.33 -12.97 -18.36
CA PHE A 123 -12.56 -12.22 -19.60
C PHE A 123 -11.45 -11.21 -19.91
N ARG A 124 -10.55 -10.94 -18.94
CA ARG A 124 -9.46 -9.97 -19.04
C ARG A 124 -8.11 -10.65 -19.20
N LYS A 125 -7.80 -11.13 -20.41
CA LYS A 125 -6.57 -11.88 -20.71
C LYS A 125 -5.27 -11.23 -20.18
N ALA A 126 -5.10 -9.91 -20.37
CA ALA A 126 -3.90 -9.19 -19.93
C ALA A 126 -3.78 -9.13 -18.40
N LEU A 127 -4.87 -8.85 -17.68
CA LEU A 127 -4.88 -8.90 -16.22
C LEU A 127 -4.76 -10.33 -15.70
N MET A 128 -5.36 -11.30 -16.40
CA MET A 128 -5.33 -12.70 -16.00
C MET A 128 -3.89 -13.23 -15.96
N VAL A 129 -3.07 -12.93 -16.97
CA VAL A 129 -1.65 -13.32 -16.96
C VAL A 129 -0.83 -12.53 -15.93
N GLN A 130 -1.24 -11.31 -15.58
CA GLN A 130 -0.62 -10.55 -14.51
C GLN A 130 -0.91 -11.18 -13.14
N VAL A 131 -2.14 -11.59 -12.87
CA VAL A 131 -2.54 -12.18 -11.57
C VAL A 131 -2.13 -13.65 -11.44
N VAL A 132 -2.24 -14.40 -12.55
CA VAL A 132 -1.92 -15.83 -12.63
C VAL A 132 -0.84 -16.02 -13.70
N PRO A 133 0.45 -16.04 -13.30
CA PRO A 133 1.54 -16.37 -14.21
C PRO A 133 1.32 -17.77 -14.83
N MET A 134 1.08 -17.80 -16.15
CA MET A 134 0.63 -19.00 -16.87
C MET A 134 1.77 -19.96 -17.28
N ASP A 135 3.02 -19.59 -17.01
CA ASP A 135 4.22 -20.40 -17.26
C ASP A 135 4.47 -21.48 -16.20
N GLN A 136 3.64 -21.51 -15.15
CA GLN A 136 3.67 -22.51 -14.08
C GLN A 136 3.13 -23.87 -14.54
N ASN A 137 3.70 -24.94 -13.99
CA ASN A 137 3.29 -26.32 -14.29
C ASN A 137 3.73 -27.26 -13.17
N PHE A 138 3.32 -28.54 -13.23
CA PHE A 138 3.67 -29.57 -12.25
C PHE A 138 4.97 -30.34 -12.58
N ASN A 139 5.66 -30.02 -13.68
CA ASN A 139 6.92 -30.67 -14.04
C ASN A 139 8.10 -29.89 -13.43
N ASN A 140 8.99 -30.55 -12.69
CA ASN A 140 10.14 -29.92 -12.02
C ASN A 140 9.76 -28.63 -11.26
N HIS A 141 8.63 -28.67 -10.59
CA HIS A 141 8.04 -27.50 -9.93
C HIS A 141 8.44 -27.38 -8.46
N ALA A 142 9.05 -28.43 -7.88
CA ALA A 142 9.45 -28.49 -6.47
C ALA A 142 8.32 -28.15 -5.47
N GLY A 143 7.05 -28.40 -5.80
CA GLY A 143 5.93 -28.14 -4.90
C GLY A 143 5.63 -26.65 -4.65
N ILE A 144 6.09 -25.73 -5.50
CA ILE A 144 5.98 -24.28 -5.30
C ILE A 144 5.28 -23.58 -6.47
N PHE A 145 4.42 -22.61 -6.16
CA PHE A 145 3.66 -21.78 -7.10
C PHE A 145 3.64 -20.33 -6.61
N HIS A 146 3.25 -19.40 -7.47
CA HIS A 146 3.07 -18.01 -7.10
C HIS A 146 1.93 -17.32 -7.87
N PHE A 147 1.37 -16.29 -7.26
CA PHE A 147 0.28 -15.46 -7.78
C PHE A 147 0.54 -14.00 -7.43
N ARG A 148 -0.03 -13.07 -8.19
CA ARG A 148 0.18 -11.64 -7.97
C ARG A 148 -1.13 -10.95 -7.67
N PHE A 149 -1.14 -10.15 -6.61
CA PHE A 149 -2.29 -9.34 -6.24
C PHE A 149 -1.85 -7.89 -6.08
N TRP A 150 -2.70 -6.97 -6.52
CA TRP A 150 -2.57 -5.57 -6.16
C TRP A 150 -3.01 -5.42 -4.70
N ARG A 151 -2.13 -4.87 -3.87
CA ARG A 151 -2.34 -4.67 -2.44
C ARG A 151 -1.90 -3.27 -2.08
N PHE A 152 -2.88 -2.44 -1.75
CA PHE A 152 -2.67 -1.12 -1.16
C PHE A 152 -1.59 -0.30 -1.88
N GLY A 153 -1.77 -0.13 -3.18
CA GLY A 153 -0.90 0.68 -4.02
C GLY A 153 0.10 -0.13 -4.83
N LYS A 154 0.47 -1.34 -4.39
CA LYS A 154 1.58 -2.12 -4.96
C LYS A 154 1.11 -3.45 -5.52
N TRP A 155 1.69 -3.91 -6.62
CA TRP A 155 1.66 -5.32 -6.99
C TRP A 155 2.55 -6.13 -6.06
N VAL A 156 2.04 -7.26 -5.60
CA VAL A 156 2.70 -8.14 -4.63
C VAL A 156 2.72 -9.56 -5.16
N ASP A 157 3.89 -10.18 -5.22
CA ASP A 157 4.09 -11.59 -5.58
C ASP A 157 3.96 -12.46 -4.33
N VAL A 158 3.03 -13.42 -4.38
CA VAL A 158 2.66 -14.30 -3.28
C VAL A 158 3.03 -15.72 -3.62
N VAL A 159 4.10 -16.20 -2.98
CA VAL A 159 4.58 -17.57 -3.11
C VAL A 159 3.78 -18.49 -2.21
N ILE A 160 3.44 -19.69 -2.67
CA ILE A 160 2.78 -20.74 -1.89
C ILE A 160 3.38 -22.12 -2.23
N ASP A 161 3.22 -23.08 -1.32
CA ASP A 161 3.31 -24.50 -1.69
C ASP A 161 1.97 -25.02 -2.23
N ASP A 162 1.96 -26.22 -2.81
CA ASP A 162 0.77 -26.83 -3.41
C ASP A 162 -0.07 -27.73 -2.49
N TYR A 163 0.16 -27.72 -1.16
CA TYR A 163 -0.76 -28.42 -0.25
C TYR A 163 -2.14 -27.77 -0.24
N LEU A 164 -3.20 -28.56 -0.41
CA LEU A 164 -4.58 -28.08 -0.38
C LEU A 164 -5.39 -28.81 0.71
N PRO A 165 -6.33 -28.12 1.37
CA PRO A 165 -7.16 -28.71 2.42
C PRO A 165 -8.22 -29.65 1.81
N VAL A 166 -8.24 -30.88 2.31
CA VAL A 166 -9.08 -31.99 1.82
C VAL A 166 -9.82 -32.63 3.00
N MET A 167 -11.11 -32.87 2.80
CA MET A 167 -11.94 -33.65 3.71
C MET A 167 -12.78 -34.62 2.89
N ASN A 168 -12.90 -35.88 3.35
CA ASN A 168 -13.65 -36.92 2.64
C ASN A 168 -13.22 -37.10 1.16
N ASN A 169 -11.91 -37.06 0.91
CA ASN A 169 -11.29 -37.14 -0.43
C ASN A 169 -11.74 -36.04 -1.40
N GLN A 170 -12.33 -34.95 -0.91
CA GLN A 170 -12.73 -33.78 -1.70
C GLN A 170 -12.03 -32.52 -1.20
N LEU A 171 -11.70 -31.64 -2.13
CA LEU A 171 -11.19 -30.30 -1.82
C LEU A 171 -12.24 -29.53 -1.00
N LEU A 172 -11.80 -28.95 0.12
CA LEU A 172 -12.57 -27.94 0.84
C LEU A 172 -12.53 -26.58 0.15
N SER A 173 -11.38 -26.30 -0.47
CA SER A 173 -11.17 -25.18 -1.39
C SER A 173 -12.11 -25.25 -2.59
N VAL A 174 -12.05 -24.23 -3.45
CA VAL A 174 -12.64 -24.29 -4.79
C VAL A 174 -12.30 -25.62 -5.49
N ARG A 175 -13.27 -26.18 -6.22
CA ARG A 175 -13.16 -27.50 -6.87
C ARG A 175 -12.86 -27.33 -8.35
N SER A 176 -12.10 -28.27 -8.91
CA SER A 176 -11.91 -28.39 -10.35
C SER A 176 -13.11 -29.06 -11.00
N THR A 177 -13.66 -28.46 -12.06
CA THR A 177 -14.77 -29.07 -12.83
C THR A 177 -14.28 -30.27 -13.66
N LYS A 178 -13.04 -30.22 -14.16
CA LYS A 178 -12.39 -31.33 -14.91
C LYS A 178 -11.72 -32.36 -13.99
N GLY A 179 -11.55 -32.04 -12.72
CA GLY A 179 -11.05 -32.94 -11.69
C GLY A 179 -9.53 -33.08 -11.59
N ASN A 180 -8.73 -32.51 -12.51
CA ASN A 180 -7.26 -32.55 -12.45
C ASN A 180 -6.59 -31.18 -12.68
N GLU A 181 -7.35 -30.09 -12.72
CA GLU A 181 -6.87 -28.72 -12.97
C GLU A 181 -6.85 -27.89 -11.68
N PHE A 182 -5.68 -27.33 -11.33
CA PHE A 182 -5.42 -26.81 -9.98
C PHE A 182 -5.08 -25.32 -9.88
N TRP A 183 -5.08 -24.54 -10.98
CA TRP A 183 -4.79 -23.10 -10.90
C TRP A 183 -5.75 -22.35 -9.95
N ALA A 184 -7.05 -22.63 -9.99
CA ALA A 184 -8.04 -21.96 -9.16
C ALA A 184 -7.92 -22.33 -7.66
N PRO A 185 -7.82 -23.62 -7.27
CA PRO A 185 -7.50 -24.00 -5.89
C PRO A 185 -6.23 -23.35 -5.33
N LEU A 186 -5.18 -23.28 -6.15
CA LEU A 186 -3.90 -22.67 -5.76
C LEU A 186 -4.01 -21.13 -5.65
N MET A 187 -4.75 -20.48 -6.56
CA MET A 187 -5.01 -19.05 -6.49
C MET A 187 -5.82 -18.69 -5.24
N GLU A 188 -6.84 -19.48 -4.91
CA GLU A 188 -7.61 -19.31 -3.67
C GLU A 188 -6.72 -19.44 -2.44
N LYS A 189 -5.80 -20.41 -2.41
CA LYS A 189 -4.82 -20.53 -1.32
C LYS A 189 -3.93 -19.30 -1.20
N ALA A 190 -3.39 -18.80 -2.30
CA ALA A 190 -2.56 -17.60 -2.30
C ALA A 190 -3.34 -16.38 -1.80
N TYR A 191 -4.62 -16.29 -2.15
CA TYR A 191 -5.47 -15.22 -1.66
C TYR A 191 -5.84 -15.38 -0.17
N ALA A 192 -6.08 -16.61 0.29
CA ALA A 192 -6.27 -16.94 1.71
C ALA A 192 -5.05 -16.52 2.52
N LYS A 193 -3.85 -16.76 2.00
CA LYS A 193 -2.59 -16.33 2.62
C LYS A 193 -2.48 -14.82 2.80
N VAL A 194 -2.84 -14.01 1.80
CA VAL A 194 -2.85 -12.54 1.96
C VAL A 194 -4.03 -12.02 2.81
N CYS A 195 -5.06 -12.84 2.99
CA CYS A 195 -6.15 -12.56 3.93
C CYS A 195 -5.81 -12.98 5.37
N GLY A 196 -4.84 -13.87 5.58
CA GLY A 196 -4.43 -14.42 6.87
C GLY A 196 -4.78 -15.90 7.05
N SER A 197 -5.95 -16.34 6.57
CA SER A 197 -6.41 -17.73 6.61
C SER A 197 -7.54 -17.98 5.61
N TYR A 198 -7.94 -19.24 5.39
CA TYR A 198 -9.15 -19.56 4.62
C TYR A 198 -10.41 -18.99 5.28
N THR A 199 -10.50 -19.03 6.61
CA THR A 199 -11.61 -18.41 7.35
C THR A 199 -11.69 -16.89 7.15
N ASP A 200 -10.56 -16.21 7.00
CA ASP A 200 -10.51 -14.76 6.74
C ASP A 200 -11.04 -14.37 5.35
N MET A 201 -11.18 -15.33 4.43
CA MET A 201 -11.84 -15.11 3.12
C MET A 201 -13.37 -15.14 3.19
N ASN A 202 -13.97 -15.63 4.28
CA ASN A 202 -15.43 -15.72 4.34
C ASN A 202 -16.06 -14.32 4.49
N ALA A 203 -17.16 -14.09 3.75
CA ALA A 203 -17.95 -12.86 3.73
C ALA A 203 -17.15 -11.60 3.31
N GLY A 204 -17.11 -11.33 2.01
CA GLY A 204 -16.53 -10.12 1.44
C GLY A 204 -17.32 -9.56 0.26
N LEU A 205 -16.86 -8.44 -0.27
CA LEU A 205 -17.48 -7.78 -1.42
C LEU A 205 -16.69 -8.06 -2.70
N PRO A 206 -17.34 -8.38 -3.84
CA PRO A 206 -16.64 -8.60 -5.10
C PRO A 206 -15.71 -7.44 -5.49
N SER A 207 -16.09 -6.20 -5.18
CA SER A 207 -15.28 -5.01 -5.41
C SER A 207 -13.91 -5.06 -4.73
N GLU A 208 -13.80 -5.70 -3.55
CA GLU A 208 -12.52 -5.87 -2.87
C GLU A 208 -11.57 -6.77 -3.68
N ALA A 209 -12.07 -7.92 -4.14
CA ALA A 209 -11.28 -8.87 -4.92
C ALA A 209 -10.94 -8.30 -6.30
N CYS A 210 -11.92 -7.68 -6.98
CA CYS A 210 -11.68 -7.02 -8.25
C CYS A 210 -10.60 -5.94 -8.14
N LYS A 211 -10.65 -5.11 -7.09
CA LYS A 211 -9.60 -4.12 -6.83
C LYS A 211 -8.24 -4.78 -6.61
N ASP A 212 -8.19 -5.90 -5.89
CA ASP A 212 -6.96 -6.64 -5.65
C ASP A 212 -6.45 -7.40 -6.89
N PHE A 213 -7.27 -7.54 -7.94
CA PHE A 213 -6.87 -8.12 -9.23
C PHE A 213 -6.43 -7.10 -10.27
N CYS A 214 -6.76 -5.81 -10.12
CA CYS A 214 -6.46 -4.83 -11.15
C CYS A 214 -5.88 -3.49 -10.66
N GLY A 215 -5.95 -3.19 -9.36
CA GLY A 215 -5.58 -1.88 -8.80
C GLY A 215 -6.40 -0.71 -9.32
N GLY A 216 -7.55 -1.00 -9.95
CA GLY A 216 -8.38 -0.07 -10.69
C GLY A 216 -9.42 0.69 -9.87
N VAL A 217 -10.40 1.32 -10.50
CA VAL A 217 -11.51 2.01 -9.84
C VAL A 217 -12.72 1.10 -9.77
N ASN A 218 -13.43 1.12 -8.64
CA ASN A 218 -14.73 0.47 -8.48
C ASN A 218 -15.85 1.50 -8.41
N VAL A 219 -16.95 1.27 -9.12
CA VAL A 219 -18.20 2.01 -8.98
C VAL A 219 -19.33 1.04 -8.65
N ASP A 220 -20.08 1.37 -7.61
CA ASP A 220 -21.21 0.58 -7.13
C ASP A 220 -22.56 1.21 -7.49
N TYR A 221 -23.54 0.37 -7.79
CA TYR A 221 -24.91 0.77 -8.05
C TYR A 221 -25.85 -0.05 -7.17
N LYS A 222 -26.68 0.65 -6.40
CA LYS A 222 -27.80 0.06 -5.68
C LYS A 222 -28.97 -0.12 -6.64
N LEU A 223 -29.10 -1.33 -7.18
CA LEU A 223 -29.95 -1.60 -8.34
C LEU A 223 -31.42 -1.24 -8.11
N GLN A 224 -31.98 -1.59 -6.94
CA GLN A 224 -33.36 -1.26 -6.60
C GLN A 224 -33.61 0.24 -6.46
N GLU A 225 -32.66 1.00 -5.90
CA GLU A 225 -32.77 2.46 -5.78
C GLU A 225 -32.68 3.12 -7.16
N VAL A 226 -31.77 2.66 -8.02
CA VAL A 226 -31.60 3.14 -9.40
C VAL A 226 -32.88 2.89 -10.22
N HIS A 227 -33.44 1.68 -10.11
CA HIS A 227 -34.65 1.30 -10.83
C HIS A 227 -35.87 2.09 -10.36
N SER A 228 -36.07 2.22 -9.04
CA SER A 228 -37.19 2.97 -8.47
C SER A 228 -37.15 4.46 -8.83
N ALA A 229 -35.96 5.01 -9.05
CA ALA A 229 -35.77 6.39 -9.51
C ALA A 229 -35.94 6.58 -11.04
N GLY A 230 -36.22 5.51 -11.79
CA GLY A 230 -36.38 5.58 -13.25
C GLY A 230 -35.06 5.77 -14.02
N HIS A 231 -33.94 5.38 -13.43
CA HIS A 231 -32.60 5.58 -14.01
C HIS A 231 -32.07 4.36 -14.81
N ASP A 232 -32.96 3.47 -15.28
CA ASP A 232 -32.62 2.25 -16.00
C ASP A 232 -31.81 2.49 -17.28
N ASP A 233 -32.12 3.56 -18.01
CA ASP A 233 -31.36 3.94 -19.21
C ASP A 233 -29.92 4.34 -18.89
N LYS A 234 -29.69 5.00 -17.75
CA LYS A 234 -28.34 5.37 -17.30
C LYS A 234 -27.57 4.13 -16.86
N LEU A 235 -28.23 3.23 -16.11
CA LEU A 235 -27.66 1.95 -15.71
C LEU A 235 -27.26 1.10 -16.92
N TRP A 236 -28.15 0.99 -17.91
CA TRP A 236 -27.89 0.23 -19.12
C TRP A 236 -26.71 0.78 -19.92
N ARG A 237 -26.60 2.11 -20.05
CA ARG A 237 -25.42 2.74 -20.67
C ARG A 237 -24.14 2.37 -19.91
N SER A 238 -24.14 2.48 -18.58
CA SER A 238 -22.97 2.10 -17.77
C SER A 238 -22.59 0.62 -17.93
N LEU A 239 -23.57 -0.29 -17.93
CA LEU A 239 -23.34 -1.72 -18.18
C LEU A 239 -22.79 -2.00 -19.59
N SER A 240 -23.37 -1.35 -20.60
CA SER A 240 -22.96 -1.50 -22.00
C SER A 240 -21.52 -0.99 -22.21
N ASN A 241 -21.21 0.18 -21.66
CA ASN A 241 -19.88 0.76 -21.70
C ASN A 241 -18.88 -0.12 -20.96
N ALA A 242 -19.22 -0.58 -19.75
CA ALA A 242 -18.38 -1.47 -18.96
C ALA A 242 -18.10 -2.79 -19.68
N SER A 243 -19.12 -3.39 -20.30
CA SER A 243 -18.94 -4.60 -21.11
C SER A 243 -18.03 -4.35 -22.31
N SER A 244 -18.18 -3.21 -22.99
CA SER A 244 -17.37 -2.84 -24.17
C SER A 244 -15.92 -2.52 -23.79
N CYS A 245 -15.71 -1.95 -22.61
CA CYS A 245 -14.40 -1.67 -22.03
C CYS A 245 -13.75 -2.91 -21.40
N ASN A 246 -14.39 -4.08 -21.50
CA ASN A 246 -14.03 -5.33 -20.81
C ASN A 246 -13.85 -5.15 -19.28
N SER A 247 -14.57 -4.24 -18.64
CA SER A 247 -14.50 -4.06 -17.18
C SER A 247 -14.90 -5.34 -16.46
N MET A 248 -14.37 -5.55 -15.25
CA MET A 248 -14.87 -6.61 -14.37
C MET A 248 -16.20 -6.18 -13.77
N ILE A 249 -17.24 -6.94 -14.01
CA ILE A 249 -18.60 -6.64 -13.56
C ILE A 249 -19.10 -7.79 -12.68
N CYS A 250 -19.45 -7.46 -11.44
CA CYS A 250 -20.00 -8.38 -10.45
C CYS A 250 -21.31 -7.82 -9.87
N CYS A 251 -22.14 -8.68 -9.32
CA CYS A 251 -23.35 -8.26 -8.62
C CYS A 251 -23.61 -9.17 -7.41
N GLY A 252 -24.52 -8.74 -6.54
CA GLY A 252 -24.85 -9.47 -5.31
C GLY A 252 -26.32 -9.39 -4.95
N THR A 253 -26.84 -10.49 -4.41
CA THR A 253 -28.19 -10.58 -3.86
C THR A 253 -28.20 -10.16 -2.39
N ALA A 254 -29.34 -9.63 -1.93
CA ALA A 254 -29.48 -9.23 -0.54
C ALA A 254 -29.59 -10.45 0.40
N GLN A 255 -29.34 -10.23 1.69
CA GLN A 255 -29.65 -11.21 2.72
C GLN A 255 -31.15 -11.30 2.95
N LYS A 256 -31.66 -12.50 3.19
CA LYS A 256 -33.07 -12.73 3.52
C LYS A 256 -33.23 -13.08 4.99
N GLY A 257 -34.13 -12.39 5.69
CA GLY A 257 -34.39 -12.61 7.11
C GLY A 257 -33.22 -12.23 8.05
N GLY A 258 -32.27 -11.41 7.59
CA GLY A 258 -31.12 -10.96 8.38
C GLY A 258 -30.04 -12.02 8.59
N VAL A 259 -30.09 -13.14 7.85
CA VAL A 259 -29.12 -14.24 7.96
C VAL A 259 -28.28 -14.31 6.68
N LEU A 260 -26.95 -14.35 6.83
CA LEU A 260 -25.99 -14.52 5.73
C LEU A 260 -25.86 -16.02 5.38
N VAL A 261 -26.92 -16.60 4.82
CA VAL A 261 -26.96 -18.02 4.40
C VAL A 261 -27.38 -18.12 2.94
N ASN A 262 -26.57 -18.82 2.16
CA ASN A 262 -26.81 -19.07 0.75
C ASN A 262 -28.00 -20.02 0.55
N THR A 263 -29.20 -19.45 0.40
CA THR A 263 -30.44 -20.19 0.20
C THR A 263 -30.89 -20.05 -1.25
N VAL A 264 -31.19 -21.17 -1.92
CA VAL A 264 -31.73 -21.14 -3.28
C VAL A 264 -33.20 -20.75 -3.20
N SER A 265 -33.56 -19.64 -3.84
CA SER A 265 -34.95 -19.17 -3.94
C SER A 265 -35.75 -19.97 -4.97
N ASN A 266 -37.08 -19.77 -4.99
CA ASN A 266 -37.97 -20.43 -5.95
C ASN A 266 -37.70 -20.02 -7.41
N SER A 267 -37.04 -18.89 -7.65
CA SER A 267 -36.63 -18.45 -8.99
C SER A 267 -35.27 -18.99 -9.42
N GLY A 268 -34.62 -19.80 -8.56
CA GLY A 268 -33.29 -20.38 -8.79
C GLY A 268 -32.13 -19.48 -8.36
N ILE A 269 -32.37 -18.20 -8.07
CA ILE A 269 -31.37 -17.26 -7.56
C ILE A 269 -31.02 -17.58 -6.11
N VAL A 270 -29.74 -17.48 -5.76
CA VAL A 270 -29.22 -17.72 -4.41
C VAL A 270 -29.18 -16.41 -3.63
N ASP A 271 -29.79 -16.39 -2.45
CA ASP A 271 -29.77 -15.25 -1.52
C ASP A 271 -28.38 -15.09 -0.88
N ALA A 272 -28.01 -13.86 -0.47
CA ALA A 272 -26.72 -13.53 0.14
C ALA A 272 -25.48 -14.00 -0.66
N HIS A 273 -25.54 -13.95 -1.99
CA HIS A 273 -24.54 -14.56 -2.87
C HIS A 273 -24.06 -13.61 -3.96
N ALA A 274 -22.81 -13.79 -4.39
CA ALA A 274 -22.18 -13.00 -5.44
C ALA A 274 -22.23 -13.73 -6.78
N TYR A 275 -22.46 -12.95 -7.84
CA TYR A 275 -22.53 -13.39 -9.22
C TYR A 275 -21.63 -12.48 -10.09
N SER A 276 -21.31 -12.94 -11.29
CA SER A 276 -20.60 -12.14 -12.30
C SER A 276 -21.55 -11.79 -13.43
N VAL A 277 -21.46 -10.57 -13.97
CA VAL A 277 -22.12 -10.23 -15.24
C VAL A 277 -21.13 -10.54 -16.37
N THR A 278 -21.51 -11.43 -17.29
CA THR A 278 -20.61 -11.94 -18.34
C THR A 278 -20.93 -11.42 -19.74
N ALA A 279 -22.10 -10.81 -19.94
CA ALA A 279 -22.47 -10.10 -21.16
C ALA A 279 -23.73 -9.26 -20.94
N VAL A 280 -23.96 -8.29 -21.83
CA VAL A 280 -25.21 -7.55 -21.97
C VAL A 280 -25.58 -7.44 -23.44
N ILE A 281 -26.86 -7.59 -23.79
CA ILE A 281 -27.36 -7.44 -25.17
C ILE A 281 -28.69 -6.68 -25.19
N GLU A 282 -28.86 -5.81 -26.19
CA GLU A 282 -30.16 -5.25 -26.54
C GLU A 282 -30.65 -5.94 -27.82
N THR A 283 -31.82 -6.58 -27.77
CA THR A 283 -32.41 -7.30 -28.92
C THR A 283 -33.87 -6.91 -29.12
N ASN A 284 -34.43 -7.21 -30.29
CA ASN A 284 -35.85 -7.03 -30.58
C ASN A 284 -36.60 -8.34 -30.33
N SER A 285 -37.62 -8.29 -29.47
CA SER A 285 -38.54 -9.38 -29.19
C SER A 285 -39.96 -8.90 -29.46
N ARG A 286 -40.66 -9.57 -30.39
CA ARG A 286 -42.06 -9.25 -30.77
C ARG A 286 -42.31 -7.76 -31.08
N GLY A 287 -41.34 -7.10 -31.71
CA GLY A 287 -41.43 -5.68 -32.09
C GLY A 287 -41.10 -4.68 -30.99
N SER A 288 -40.66 -5.14 -29.80
CA SER A 288 -40.20 -4.29 -28.70
C SER A 288 -38.72 -4.57 -28.40
N LYS A 289 -37.98 -3.52 -28.03
CA LYS A 289 -36.60 -3.65 -27.57
C LYS A 289 -36.57 -4.24 -26.17
N VAL A 290 -35.73 -5.25 -25.96
CA VAL A 290 -35.51 -5.91 -24.67
C VAL A 290 -34.02 -5.90 -24.36
N ARG A 291 -33.70 -5.54 -23.12
CA ARG A 291 -32.33 -5.47 -22.59
C ARG A 291 -32.09 -6.66 -21.69
N LEU A 292 -31.13 -7.50 -22.06
CA LEU A 292 -30.81 -8.75 -21.39
C LEU A 292 -29.41 -8.69 -20.76
N VAL A 293 -29.30 -9.22 -19.56
CA VAL A 293 -28.05 -9.33 -18.78
C VAL A 293 -27.74 -10.82 -18.62
N ARG A 294 -26.53 -11.22 -18.99
CA ARG A 294 -26.02 -12.58 -18.75
C ARG A 294 -25.24 -12.62 -17.44
N LEU A 295 -25.60 -13.57 -16.59
CA LEU A 295 -25.06 -13.73 -15.26
C LEU A 295 -24.42 -15.10 -15.13
N PHE A 296 -23.42 -15.21 -14.26
CA PHE A 296 -22.76 -16.47 -13.94
C PHE A 296 -22.75 -16.71 -12.43
N ASN A 297 -23.26 -17.86 -12.02
CA ASN A 297 -23.21 -18.36 -10.65
C ASN A 297 -21.86 -19.04 -10.39
N PRO A 298 -21.02 -18.56 -9.45
CA PRO A 298 -19.74 -19.19 -9.11
C PRO A 298 -19.83 -20.63 -8.57
N TRP A 299 -21.03 -21.14 -8.31
CA TRP A 299 -21.26 -22.56 -8.04
C TRP A 299 -21.15 -23.45 -9.28
N GLY A 300 -21.18 -22.86 -10.49
CA GLY A 300 -21.19 -23.58 -11.77
C GLY A 300 -22.48 -24.37 -12.02
N ARG A 301 -23.59 -23.97 -11.37
CA ARG A 301 -24.93 -24.58 -11.43
C ARG A 301 -25.95 -23.67 -10.75
N LYS A 302 -27.24 -24.04 -10.81
CA LYS A 302 -28.37 -23.33 -10.17
C LYS A 302 -28.57 -21.95 -10.81
N GLU A 303 -29.32 -21.98 -11.90
CA GLU A 303 -29.66 -20.83 -12.74
C GLU A 303 -31.06 -20.28 -12.48
N TRP A 304 -31.29 -19.10 -13.03
CA TRP A 304 -32.59 -18.45 -13.15
C TRP A 304 -33.61 -19.32 -13.88
N THR A 305 -34.85 -19.37 -13.37
CA THR A 305 -35.94 -20.18 -13.95
C THR A 305 -37.08 -19.34 -14.54
N GLY A 306 -36.94 -18.02 -14.60
CA GLY A 306 -37.96 -17.11 -15.11
C GLY A 306 -37.82 -16.80 -16.60
N ASN A 307 -38.29 -15.61 -17.00
CA ASN A 307 -38.19 -15.14 -18.39
C ASN A 307 -36.74 -15.07 -18.84
N TRP A 308 -36.46 -15.48 -20.08
CA TRP A 308 -35.11 -15.52 -20.66
C TRP A 308 -34.13 -16.50 -20.02
N SER A 309 -34.58 -17.32 -19.06
CA SER A 309 -33.83 -18.53 -18.69
C SER A 309 -33.52 -19.41 -19.90
N ASP A 310 -32.57 -20.31 -19.75
CA ASP A 310 -32.09 -21.19 -20.81
C ASP A 310 -33.20 -22.01 -21.49
N LYS A 311 -34.25 -22.31 -20.74
CA LYS A 311 -35.43 -23.09 -21.18
C LYS A 311 -36.64 -22.23 -21.53
N SER A 312 -36.48 -20.91 -21.54
CA SER A 312 -37.58 -19.97 -21.76
C SER A 312 -37.99 -19.93 -23.24
N ASP A 313 -39.29 -20.07 -23.51
CA ASP A 313 -39.85 -19.90 -24.86
C ASP A 313 -39.69 -18.48 -25.41
N MET A 314 -39.30 -17.51 -24.57
CA MET A 314 -39.00 -16.13 -24.99
C MET A 314 -37.89 -16.09 -26.05
N TRP A 315 -36.94 -17.03 -26.03
CA TRP A 315 -35.89 -17.15 -27.04
C TRP A 315 -36.40 -17.44 -28.45
N GLN A 316 -37.64 -17.94 -28.60
CA GLN A 316 -38.26 -18.13 -29.92
C GLN A 316 -38.69 -16.82 -30.57
N SER A 317 -38.69 -15.71 -29.82
CA SER A 317 -39.18 -14.41 -30.28
C SER A 317 -38.10 -13.43 -30.74
N VAL A 318 -36.83 -13.83 -30.68
CA VAL A 318 -35.66 -13.03 -31.11
C VAL A 318 -35.09 -13.57 -32.43
N SER A 319 -34.07 -12.89 -32.97
CA SER A 319 -33.35 -13.34 -34.16
C SER A 319 -32.66 -14.70 -33.94
N PRO A 320 -32.44 -15.52 -34.99
CA PRO A 320 -31.65 -16.75 -34.88
C PRO A 320 -30.26 -16.50 -34.25
N ASP A 321 -29.59 -15.42 -34.66
CA ASP A 321 -28.26 -15.05 -34.15
C ASP A 321 -28.27 -14.72 -32.64
N ASP A 322 -29.32 -14.05 -32.15
CA ASP A 322 -29.46 -13.79 -30.71
C ASP A 322 -29.86 -15.05 -29.94
N ARG A 323 -30.67 -15.92 -30.55
CA ARG A 323 -31.07 -17.19 -29.96
C ARG A 323 -29.87 -18.13 -29.77
N GLU A 324 -28.90 -18.13 -30.68
CA GLU A 324 -27.67 -18.92 -30.55
C GLU A 324 -26.77 -18.48 -29.38
N LYS A 325 -26.98 -17.28 -28.82
CA LYS A 325 -26.25 -16.80 -27.62
C LYS A 325 -26.77 -17.43 -26.32
N CYS A 326 -27.89 -18.13 -26.37
CA CYS A 326 -28.45 -18.91 -25.28
C CYS A 326 -28.14 -20.39 -25.51
N GLU A 327 -27.51 -21.04 -24.55
CA GLU A 327 -27.22 -22.48 -24.58
C GLU A 327 -28.02 -23.16 -23.46
N ASP A 328 -28.82 -24.18 -23.77
CA ASP A 328 -29.53 -24.97 -22.73
C ASP A 328 -28.54 -25.90 -22.00
N ARG A 329 -27.85 -25.34 -20.99
CA ARG A 329 -26.82 -26.05 -20.21
C ARG A 329 -26.87 -25.58 -18.76
N ASN A 330 -26.95 -26.52 -17.82
CA ASN A 330 -26.84 -26.21 -16.39
C ASN A 330 -25.36 -26.05 -15.99
N ASP A 331 -24.73 -24.96 -16.41
CA ASP A 331 -23.32 -24.61 -16.19
C ASP A 331 -23.11 -23.38 -15.28
N GLY A 332 -24.20 -22.83 -14.76
CA GLY A 332 -24.25 -21.65 -13.91
C GLY A 332 -24.44 -20.33 -14.66
N GLU A 333 -24.34 -20.32 -15.99
CA GLU A 333 -24.59 -19.14 -16.83
C GLU A 333 -26.07 -19.05 -17.22
N PHE A 334 -26.67 -17.86 -17.15
CA PHE A 334 -28.05 -17.66 -17.57
C PHE A 334 -28.31 -16.21 -17.98
N TRP A 335 -29.36 -15.99 -18.76
CA TRP A 335 -29.85 -14.65 -19.09
C TRP A 335 -31.09 -14.28 -18.29
N MET A 336 -31.26 -12.98 -18.06
CA MET A 336 -32.51 -12.39 -17.56
C MET A 336 -32.68 -10.98 -18.12
N ASP A 337 -33.89 -10.42 -18.08
CA ASP A 337 -34.11 -9.02 -18.46
C ASP A 337 -33.65 -8.05 -17.36
N LEU A 338 -33.38 -6.80 -17.77
CA LEU A 338 -32.88 -5.74 -16.89
C LEU A 338 -33.84 -5.44 -15.71
N GLU A 339 -35.14 -5.58 -15.92
CA GLU A 339 -36.14 -5.31 -14.89
C GLU A 339 -36.08 -6.36 -13.78
N ASP A 340 -36.06 -7.65 -14.14
CA ASP A 340 -35.87 -8.73 -13.19
C ASP A 340 -34.47 -8.70 -12.55
N PHE A 341 -33.44 -8.28 -13.28
CA PHE A 341 -32.10 -8.06 -12.72
C PHE A 341 -32.14 -7.03 -11.58
N CYS A 342 -32.76 -5.87 -11.79
CA CYS A 342 -32.87 -4.83 -10.78
C CYS A 342 -33.73 -5.23 -9.57
N ARG A 343 -34.69 -6.15 -9.75
CA ARG A 343 -35.53 -6.66 -8.66
C ARG A 343 -34.81 -7.67 -7.77
N HIS A 344 -34.12 -8.63 -8.39
CA HIS A 344 -33.53 -9.78 -7.68
C HIS A 344 -32.13 -9.48 -7.13
N PHE A 345 -31.39 -8.56 -7.75
CA PHE A 345 -30.05 -8.17 -7.32
C PHE A 345 -30.09 -6.83 -6.58
N SER A 346 -29.28 -6.72 -5.53
CA SER A 346 -29.23 -5.54 -4.67
C SER A 346 -28.15 -4.56 -5.09
N MET A 347 -26.98 -5.08 -5.44
CA MET A 347 -25.77 -4.31 -5.73
C MET A 347 -25.14 -4.79 -7.03
N LEU A 348 -24.66 -3.85 -7.81
CA LEU A 348 -23.79 -4.05 -8.97
C LEU A 348 -22.45 -3.35 -8.70
N PHE A 349 -21.35 -4.01 -9.04
CA PHE A 349 -19.99 -3.51 -8.89
C PHE A 349 -19.30 -3.55 -10.26
N ILE A 350 -18.87 -2.39 -10.74
CA ILE A 350 -18.10 -2.25 -11.97
C ILE A 350 -16.69 -1.83 -11.60
N CYS A 351 -15.72 -2.73 -11.84
CA CYS A 351 -14.31 -2.50 -11.58
C CYS A 351 -13.52 -2.45 -12.88
N CYS A 352 -12.69 -1.43 -13.04
CA CYS A 352 -11.93 -1.18 -14.26
C CYS A 352 -10.55 -0.65 -13.91
N GLU A 353 -9.51 -0.98 -14.67
CA GLU A 353 -8.16 -0.44 -14.43
C GLU A 353 -8.13 1.09 -14.56
N ASN A 354 -8.96 1.63 -15.44
CA ASN A 354 -9.11 3.04 -15.75
C ASN A 354 -10.62 3.32 -15.89
N PRO A 355 -11.14 4.46 -15.39
CA PRO A 355 -12.57 4.80 -15.44
C PRO A 355 -13.16 5.09 -16.84
N ASN A 356 -12.59 4.55 -17.92
CA ASN A 356 -13.02 4.74 -19.31
C ASN A 356 -14.49 4.34 -19.59
N PHE A 357 -15.06 3.43 -18.80
CA PHE A 357 -16.46 3.02 -18.96
C PHE A 357 -17.47 4.13 -18.61
N ILE A 358 -17.03 5.17 -17.88
CA ILE A 358 -17.89 6.32 -17.58
C ILE A 358 -18.38 6.96 -18.87
N ASP A 359 -17.52 7.03 -19.88
CA ASP A 359 -17.76 7.74 -21.14
C ASP A 359 -18.02 6.77 -22.30
N GLY A 360 -17.64 5.49 -22.11
CA GLY A 360 -17.73 4.46 -23.14
C GLY A 360 -16.65 4.56 -24.21
N ASP A 361 -15.73 5.52 -24.08
CA ASP A 361 -14.58 5.64 -24.97
C ASP A 361 -13.40 4.83 -24.42
N VAL A 362 -13.14 3.69 -25.06
CA VAL A 362 -12.00 2.81 -24.77
C VAL A 362 -10.66 3.47 -25.04
N ASN A 363 -10.62 4.53 -25.85
CA ASN A 363 -9.41 5.28 -26.18
C ASN A 363 -9.20 6.49 -25.26
N CYS A 364 -10.19 6.85 -24.44
CA CYS A 364 -10.08 7.94 -23.49
C CYS A 364 -8.99 7.61 -22.46
N GLN A 365 -7.91 8.40 -22.48
CA GLN A 365 -6.78 8.22 -21.58
C GLN A 365 -6.98 9.09 -20.34
N TRP A 366 -7.70 8.56 -19.35
CA TRP A 366 -7.63 9.14 -18.02
C TRP A 366 -6.20 9.01 -17.50
N GLN A 367 -5.63 10.14 -17.08
CA GLN A 367 -4.39 10.17 -16.33
C GLN A 367 -4.70 9.84 -14.87
N SER A 368 -3.77 9.17 -14.19
CA SER A 368 -3.93 8.81 -12.78
C SER A 368 -2.70 9.22 -11.97
N GLN A 369 -2.94 9.91 -10.85
CA GLN A 369 -1.93 10.30 -9.88
C GLN A 369 -2.28 9.68 -8.53
N THR A 370 -1.32 9.01 -7.90
CA THR A 370 -1.53 8.27 -6.63
C THR A 370 -0.64 8.84 -5.54
N TYR A 371 -1.18 9.05 -4.35
CA TYR A 371 -0.47 9.60 -3.21
C TYR A 371 -0.63 8.67 -2.01
N ASP A 372 0.50 8.28 -1.41
CA ASP A 372 0.53 7.63 -0.11
C ASP A 372 0.45 8.69 0.99
N GLY A 373 -0.54 8.58 1.86
CA GLY A 373 -0.77 9.53 2.93
C GLY A 373 -0.98 8.86 4.29
N LYS A 374 -1.03 9.68 5.35
CA LYS A 374 -1.20 9.19 6.72
C LYS A 374 -1.93 10.17 7.62
N TRP A 375 -2.92 9.66 8.34
CA TRP A 375 -3.48 10.30 9.52
C TRP A 375 -2.71 9.82 10.76
N THR A 376 -2.12 10.75 11.50
CA THR A 376 -1.40 10.49 12.76
C THR A 376 -2.10 11.22 13.89
N ALA A 377 -2.47 10.50 14.95
CA ALA A 377 -3.14 11.08 16.12
C ALA A 377 -2.33 12.24 16.69
N GLY A 378 -3.00 13.36 16.98
CA GLY A 378 -2.37 14.57 17.52
C GLY A 378 -1.58 15.41 16.52
N ARG A 379 -1.42 14.94 15.27
CA ARG A 379 -0.63 15.63 14.24
C ARG A 379 -1.42 15.90 12.97
N SER A 380 -1.88 14.84 12.30
CA SER A 380 -2.56 14.93 11.00
C SER A 380 -3.93 14.25 10.95
N ALA A 381 -4.39 13.66 12.05
CA ALA A 381 -5.71 13.06 12.17
C ALA A 381 -6.73 14.11 12.66
N GLY A 382 -7.09 15.04 11.78
CA GLY A 382 -7.86 16.23 12.11
C GLY A 382 -9.37 16.02 12.30
N GLY A 383 -9.90 14.87 11.87
CA GLY A 383 -11.33 14.58 11.88
C GLY A 383 -12.05 15.26 10.72
N SER A 384 -13.39 15.31 10.78
CA SER A 384 -14.25 15.93 9.77
C SER A 384 -14.25 17.47 9.83
N LEU A 385 -14.87 18.12 8.83
CA LEU A 385 -14.99 19.59 8.78
C LEU A 385 -15.71 20.19 10.00
N SER A 386 -16.46 19.38 10.77
CA SER A 386 -17.10 19.81 12.02
C SER A 386 -16.11 19.95 13.18
N ASN A 387 -14.89 19.41 13.05
CA ASN A 387 -13.85 19.43 14.06
C ASN A 387 -12.89 20.62 13.84
N ARG A 388 -12.50 21.30 14.92
CA ARG A 388 -11.54 22.43 14.84
C ARG A 388 -10.18 22.02 14.28
N SER A 389 -9.78 20.78 14.53
CA SER A 389 -8.53 20.20 14.04
C SER A 389 -8.56 19.83 12.55
N PHE A 390 -9.66 20.06 11.81
CA PHE A 390 -9.77 19.63 10.41
C PHE A 390 -8.64 20.14 9.51
N GLU A 391 -8.15 21.36 9.76
CA GLU A 391 -7.03 21.96 9.01
C GLU A 391 -5.74 21.13 9.08
N THR A 392 -5.59 20.30 10.12
CA THR A 392 -4.44 19.42 10.34
C THR A 392 -4.46 18.17 9.45
N ASN A 393 -5.57 17.84 8.80
CA ASN A 393 -5.57 16.77 7.79
C ASN A 393 -4.66 17.14 6.60
N PRO A 394 -4.09 16.13 5.91
CA PRO A 394 -3.36 16.32 4.66
C PRO A 394 -4.14 17.13 3.62
N GLN A 395 -3.46 18.01 2.87
CA GLN A 395 -4.10 18.88 1.88
C GLN A 395 -3.43 18.73 0.51
N TYR A 396 -4.22 18.50 -0.54
CA TYR A 396 -3.73 18.33 -1.92
C TYR A 396 -4.36 19.39 -2.81
N ARG A 397 -3.56 20.24 -3.44
CA ARG A 397 -4.04 21.18 -4.46
C ARG A 397 -4.04 20.54 -5.82
N MET A 398 -5.13 20.68 -6.56
CA MET A 398 -5.29 20.17 -7.91
C MET A 398 -5.72 21.31 -8.83
N LYS A 399 -5.00 21.50 -9.93
CA LYS A 399 -5.34 22.45 -10.98
C LYS A 399 -5.99 21.73 -12.16
N VAL A 400 -7.22 22.10 -12.48
CA VAL A 400 -7.98 21.59 -13.62
C VAL A 400 -7.87 22.62 -14.76
N ASN A 401 -7.18 22.26 -15.85
CA ASN A 401 -6.79 23.22 -16.87
C ASN A 401 -7.86 23.43 -17.97
N ILE A 402 -8.47 22.37 -18.50
CA ILE A 402 -9.47 22.46 -19.59
C ILE A 402 -10.50 21.33 -19.45
N ILE A 403 -11.75 21.58 -19.85
CA ILE A 403 -12.77 20.55 -20.16
C ILE A 403 -13.08 20.67 -21.65
N ASP A 404 -13.26 19.56 -22.34
CA ASP A 404 -13.93 19.58 -23.64
C ASP A 404 -15.37 20.07 -23.46
N LYS A 405 -15.65 21.31 -23.86
CA LYS A 405 -16.97 21.94 -23.71
C LYS A 405 -18.05 21.31 -24.59
N SER A 406 -17.70 20.37 -25.46
CA SER A 406 -18.68 19.66 -26.28
C SER A 406 -19.47 18.61 -25.48
N GLU A 407 -18.97 18.19 -24.32
CA GLU A 407 -19.59 17.18 -23.47
C GLU A 407 -20.33 17.83 -22.28
N LYS A 408 -21.61 18.17 -22.47
CA LYS A 408 -22.46 18.62 -21.36
C LYS A 408 -22.67 17.45 -20.39
N GLU A 409 -22.24 17.65 -19.13
CA GLU A 409 -22.42 16.75 -17.97
C GLU A 409 -21.40 15.61 -17.79
N ASP A 410 -20.23 15.71 -18.40
CA ASP A 410 -19.25 14.64 -18.24
C ASP A 410 -18.50 14.69 -16.89
N LYS A 411 -18.29 13.54 -16.26
CA LYS A 411 -17.41 13.41 -15.09
C LYS A 411 -15.98 13.51 -15.60
N ASN A 412 -15.23 14.50 -15.14
CA ASN A 412 -13.86 14.73 -15.60
C ASN A 412 -12.81 14.42 -14.53
N ILE A 413 -13.24 14.21 -13.28
CA ILE A 413 -12.39 13.84 -12.15
C ILE A 413 -13.00 12.67 -11.38
N VAL A 414 -12.21 11.63 -11.10
CA VAL A 414 -12.55 10.57 -10.14
C VAL A 414 -11.54 10.57 -9.01
N LEU A 415 -12.02 10.66 -7.78
CA LEU A 415 -11.21 10.59 -6.57
C LEU A 415 -11.45 9.24 -5.90
N THR A 416 -10.38 8.55 -5.52
CA THR A 416 -10.46 7.34 -4.69
C THR A 416 -9.64 7.55 -3.43
N LEU A 417 -10.21 7.23 -2.27
CA LEU A 417 -9.51 7.26 -0.98
C LEU A 417 -9.62 5.87 -0.37
N MET A 418 -8.50 5.17 -0.30
CA MET A 418 -8.41 3.83 0.27
C MET A 418 -7.62 3.87 1.58
N GLN A 419 -8.18 3.32 2.64
CA GLN A 419 -7.46 3.14 3.90
C GLN A 419 -6.67 1.83 3.89
N LYS A 420 -5.44 1.87 4.42
CA LYS A 420 -4.59 0.68 4.57
C LYS A 420 -4.84 0.03 5.92
N PRO A 421 -5.13 -1.27 5.95
CA PRO A 421 -5.35 -1.98 7.20
C PRO A 421 -4.04 -2.12 7.99
N ARG A 422 -4.14 -2.00 9.31
CA ARG A 422 -3.01 -2.27 10.22
C ARG A 422 -2.83 -3.74 10.54
N GLN A 423 -3.92 -4.49 10.50
CA GLN A 423 -3.95 -5.90 10.88
C GLN A 423 -3.79 -6.77 9.63
N GLU A 424 -2.96 -7.81 9.73
CA GLU A 424 -2.72 -8.72 8.61
C GLU A 424 -3.98 -9.50 8.23
N ASN A 425 -4.75 -9.95 9.23
CA ASN A 425 -5.94 -10.77 9.01
C ASN A 425 -7.15 -9.93 8.55
N ARG A 426 -7.68 -10.22 7.37
CA ARG A 426 -8.77 -9.47 6.72
C ARG A 426 -9.97 -9.23 7.63
N LYS A 427 -10.48 -10.26 8.32
CA LYS A 427 -11.69 -10.11 9.15
C LYS A 427 -11.48 -9.28 10.42
N ARG A 428 -10.22 -9.11 10.85
CA ARG A 428 -9.90 -8.32 12.04
C ARG A 428 -9.56 -6.86 11.69
N GLN A 429 -9.45 -6.55 10.40
CA GLN A 429 -9.17 -5.19 9.93
C GLN A 429 -10.28 -4.24 10.40
N SER A 430 -9.90 -3.29 11.25
CA SER A 430 -10.75 -2.18 11.64
C SER A 430 -10.64 -1.08 10.59
N THR A 431 -11.75 -0.75 9.94
CA THR A 431 -11.86 0.42 9.08
C THR A 431 -12.43 1.60 9.87
N TYR A 432 -11.90 2.79 9.58
CA TYR A 432 -12.45 4.05 10.06
C TYR A 432 -13.44 4.61 9.04
N PRO A 433 -14.44 5.38 9.47
CA PRO A 433 -15.27 6.14 8.55
C PRO A 433 -14.39 7.20 7.85
N ILE A 434 -14.14 7.04 6.56
CA ILE A 434 -13.28 7.92 5.76
C ILE A 434 -14.09 8.76 4.77
N GLY A 435 -13.61 9.97 4.48
CA GLY A 435 -14.28 10.96 3.64
C GLY A 435 -13.32 11.89 2.91
N ILE A 436 -13.76 12.46 1.79
CA ILE A 436 -13.02 13.47 1.03
C ILE A 436 -13.80 14.79 1.08
N SER A 437 -13.13 15.89 1.40
CA SER A 437 -13.67 17.25 1.21
C SER A 437 -12.97 17.91 0.04
N VAL A 438 -13.74 18.52 -0.87
CA VAL A 438 -13.22 19.25 -2.03
C VAL A 438 -13.72 20.69 -2.01
N PHE A 439 -12.78 21.63 -2.07
CA PHE A 439 -13.04 23.07 -2.06
C PHE A 439 -12.53 23.71 -3.35
N LYS A 440 -13.26 24.66 -3.91
CA LYS A 440 -12.78 25.50 -5.02
C LYS A 440 -11.96 26.66 -4.46
N ILE A 441 -10.74 26.84 -4.97
CA ILE A 441 -9.81 27.89 -4.55
C ILE A 441 -9.99 29.12 -5.46
N PRO A 442 -10.31 30.31 -4.89
CA PRO A 442 -10.32 31.56 -5.63
C PRO A 442 -8.92 31.94 -6.16
N PRO A 443 -8.81 32.54 -7.35
CA PRO A 443 -7.55 33.08 -7.84
C PRO A 443 -6.91 34.06 -6.85
N GLY A 444 -5.59 33.97 -6.66
CA GLY A 444 -4.85 34.84 -5.73
C GLY A 444 -4.86 34.38 -4.27
N THR A 445 -5.46 33.21 -3.96
CA THR A 445 -5.28 32.56 -2.66
C THR A 445 -3.81 32.18 -2.47
N THR A 446 -3.26 32.43 -1.28
CA THR A 446 -1.85 32.15 -0.93
C THR A 446 -1.46 30.72 -1.29
N SER A 447 -0.22 30.50 -1.75
CA SER A 447 0.34 29.14 -1.88
C SER A 447 0.48 28.49 -0.50
N GLY A 448 0.39 27.16 -0.41
CA GLY A 448 0.58 26.41 0.84
C GLY A 448 -0.69 25.96 1.56
N ARG A 449 -0.56 25.61 2.84
CA ARG A 449 -1.63 25.03 3.65
C ARG A 449 -2.71 26.08 3.99
N LEU A 450 -3.97 25.71 3.88
CA LEU A 450 -5.09 26.58 4.28
C LEU A 450 -5.54 26.28 5.71
N SER A 451 -5.69 27.33 6.51
CA SER A 451 -6.26 27.27 7.86
C SER A 451 -7.76 27.00 7.84
N ILE A 452 -8.30 26.54 8.97
CA ILE A 452 -9.72 26.21 9.13
C ILE A 452 -10.63 27.41 8.85
N ASN A 453 -10.19 28.62 9.21
CA ASN A 453 -10.93 29.84 8.94
C ASN A 453 -11.01 30.16 7.44
N GLN A 454 -9.92 29.91 6.70
CA GLN A 454 -9.93 30.05 5.25
C GLN A 454 -10.81 28.98 4.61
N LEU A 455 -10.72 27.73 5.07
CA LEU A 455 -11.54 26.62 4.54
C LEU A 455 -13.04 26.87 4.68
N TYR A 456 -13.51 27.47 5.78
CA TYR A 456 -14.93 27.83 5.96
C TYR A 456 -15.43 28.89 4.99
N GLN A 457 -14.54 29.68 4.38
CA GLN A 457 -14.90 30.71 3.40
C GLN A 457 -14.94 30.17 1.97
N LEU A 458 -14.40 28.96 1.73
CA LEU A 458 -14.34 28.38 0.40
C LEU A 458 -15.65 27.71 -0.01
N GLN A 459 -15.97 27.80 -1.30
CA GLN A 459 -17.07 27.06 -1.89
C GLN A 459 -16.72 25.57 -1.95
N ARG A 460 -17.57 24.73 -1.37
CA ARG A 460 -17.44 23.27 -1.49
C ARG A 460 -18.00 22.77 -2.82
N GLN A 461 -17.36 21.74 -3.38
CA GLN A 461 -17.84 21.08 -4.59
C GLN A 461 -19.13 20.28 -4.33
N LYS A 462 -19.33 19.79 -3.10
CA LYS A 462 -20.55 19.11 -2.65
C LYS A 462 -20.98 19.67 -1.30
N ASP A 463 -22.29 19.88 -1.13
CA ASP A 463 -22.87 20.40 0.12
C ASP A 463 -22.85 19.38 1.26
N THR A 464 -22.95 18.09 0.94
CA THR A 464 -22.92 17.01 1.93
C THR A 464 -21.67 16.18 1.73
N GLN A 465 -20.85 16.09 2.79
CA GLN A 465 -19.71 15.18 2.82
C GLN A 465 -20.20 13.79 3.20
N MET A 466 -19.80 12.78 2.43
CA MET A 466 -20.10 11.39 2.74
C MET A 466 -18.90 10.76 3.45
N TYR A 467 -19.18 10.00 4.50
CA TYR A 467 -18.21 9.12 5.16
C TYR A 467 -18.66 7.67 5.01
N THR A 468 -17.70 6.78 4.76
CA THR A 468 -17.96 5.35 4.60
C THR A 468 -17.02 4.52 5.46
N TYR A 469 -17.55 3.44 6.04
CA TYR A 469 -16.76 2.41 6.71
C TYR A 469 -16.13 1.41 5.72
N ALA A 470 -16.38 1.57 4.42
CA ALA A 470 -15.76 0.74 3.41
C ALA A 470 -14.23 0.93 3.38
N ARG A 471 -13.53 -0.08 2.86
CA ARG A 471 -12.08 -0.04 2.62
C ARG A 471 -11.68 1.10 1.69
N GLU A 472 -12.54 1.47 0.76
CA GLU A 472 -12.32 2.49 -0.24
C GLU A 472 -13.59 3.36 -0.43
N LEU A 473 -13.38 4.66 -0.55
CA LEU A 473 -14.36 5.64 -1.00
C LEU A 473 -14.04 6.05 -2.43
N VAL A 474 -15.06 6.13 -3.29
CA VAL A 474 -14.93 6.62 -4.66
C VAL A 474 -15.90 7.77 -4.89
N GLU A 475 -15.41 8.88 -5.42
CA GLU A 475 -16.22 10.04 -5.77
C GLU A 475 -15.98 10.50 -7.21
N MET A 476 -17.06 10.73 -7.96
CA MET A 476 -17.00 11.25 -9.32
C MET A 476 -17.50 12.69 -9.40
N HIS A 477 -16.69 13.57 -9.96
CA HIS A 477 -16.92 15.01 -10.02
C HIS A 477 -16.91 15.53 -11.46
N SER A 478 -17.73 16.56 -11.70
CA SER A 478 -17.65 17.43 -12.88
C SER A 478 -17.15 18.79 -12.38
N MET A 479 -15.86 19.05 -12.60
CA MET A 479 -15.17 20.23 -12.07
C MET A 479 -14.83 21.19 -13.21
N GLU A 480 -15.31 22.43 -13.13
CA GLU A 480 -14.90 23.51 -14.02
C GLU A 480 -13.39 23.78 -13.97
N PRO A 481 -12.79 24.37 -15.02
CA PRO A 481 -11.40 24.80 -14.96
C PRO A 481 -11.15 25.73 -13.76
N GLY A 482 -10.05 25.50 -13.03
CA GLY A 482 -9.72 26.21 -11.82
C GLY A 482 -8.86 25.37 -10.86
N GLU A 483 -8.58 25.94 -9.69
CA GLU A 483 -7.84 25.27 -8.63
C GLU A 483 -8.78 24.75 -7.54
N TYR A 484 -8.45 23.57 -7.03
CA TYR A 484 -9.25 22.84 -6.05
C TYR A 484 -8.36 22.31 -4.94
N LEU A 485 -8.86 22.32 -3.70
CA LEU A 485 -8.22 21.70 -2.56
C LEU A 485 -8.96 20.42 -2.19
N ILE A 486 -8.22 19.32 -2.08
CA ILE A 486 -8.72 18.01 -1.67
C ILE A 486 -8.15 17.70 -0.28
N VAL A 487 -9.04 17.41 0.67
CA VAL A 487 -8.69 17.09 2.06
C VAL A 487 -9.28 15.72 2.43
N PRO A 488 -8.47 14.65 2.37
CA PRO A 488 -8.88 13.34 2.88
C PRO A 488 -8.85 13.32 4.41
N SER A 489 -9.87 12.75 5.02
CA SER A 489 -10.03 12.74 6.48
C SER A 489 -10.74 11.48 6.98
N THR A 490 -10.45 11.09 8.22
CA THR A 490 -11.37 10.27 9.02
C THR A 490 -12.49 11.15 9.56
N MET A 491 -13.65 10.56 9.88
CA MET A 491 -14.78 11.31 10.44
C MET A 491 -14.43 11.88 11.82
N ASP A 492 -13.84 11.04 12.68
CA ASP A 492 -13.43 11.44 14.02
C ASP A 492 -11.94 11.80 14.04
N PRO A 493 -11.54 12.80 14.83
CA PRO A 493 -10.14 13.16 15.02
C PRO A 493 -9.38 12.07 15.80
N TYR A 494 -8.06 12.13 15.77
CA TYR A 494 -7.14 11.21 16.47
C TYR A 494 -7.17 9.74 16.00
N GLN A 495 -7.89 9.42 14.92
CA GLN A 495 -7.85 8.10 14.29
C GLN A 495 -6.62 7.98 13.40
N SER A 496 -5.67 7.13 13.81
CA SER A 496 -4.43 6.95 13.06
C SER A 496 -4.56 5.83 12.03
N ALA A 497 -4.33 6.14 10.75
CA ALA A 497 -4.35 5.18 9.65
C ALA A 497 -3.52 5.70 8.48
N ASP A 498 -2.95 4.76 7.72
CA ASP A 498 -2.31 5.09 6.45
C ASP A 498 -3.37 5.00 5.35
N PHE A 499 -3.25 5.81 4.29
CA PHE A 499 -4.21 5.84 3.19
C PHE A 499 -3.52 6.01 1.83
N ILE A 500 -4.31 5.83 0.78
CA ILE A 500 -3.94 6.06 -0.61
C ILE A 500 -5.01 6.95 -1.22
N LEU A 501 -4.60 8.11 -1.72
CA LEU A 501 -5.45 8.99 -2.51
C LEU A 501 -5.08 8.83 -3.98
N THR A 502 -6.00 8.38 -4.82
CA THR A 502 -5.78 8.36 -6.29
C THR A 502 -6.74 9.33 -6.97
N ILE A 503 -6.19 10.14 -7.86
CA ILE A 503 -6.90 11.16 -8.63
C ILE A 503 -6.81 10.76 -10.10
N PHE A 504 -7.95 10.49 -10.72
CA PHE A 504 -8.07 10.26 -12.14
C PHE A 504 -8.59 11.53 -12.82
N SER A 505 -7.92 12.01 -13.85
CA SER A 505 -8.33 13.19 -14.62
C SER A 505 -8.35 12.91 -16.11
N LYS A 506 -9.34 13.45 -16.83
CA LYS A 506 -9.40 13.41 -18.30
C LYS A 506 -8.43 14.37 -18.98
N THR A 507 -8.02 15.41 -18.28
CA THR A 507 -7.10 16.43 -18.78
C THR A 507 -5.86 16.52 -17.93
N ASP A 508 -4.82 17.16 -18.46
CA ASP A 508 -3.58 17.44 -17.72
C ASP A 508 -3.93 18.22 -16.44
N ALA A 509 -3.84 17.53 -15.30
CA ALA A 509 -4.05 18.09 -13.99
C ALA A 509 -2.71 18.16 -13.25
N GLN A 510 -2.28 19.36 -12.88
CA GLN A 510 -1.11 19.54 -12.01
C GLN A 510 -1.56 19.49 -10.56
N ILE A 511 -0.88 18.68 -9.75
CA ILE A 511 -1.25 18.46 -8.35
C ILE A 511 -0.04 18.71 -7.47
N THR A 512 -0.24 19.52 -6.44
CA THR A 512 0.78 19.87 -5.45
C THR A 512 0.29 19.42 -4.07
N PRO A 513 0.87 18.36 -3.48
CA PRO A 513 0.61 18.01 -2.09
C PRO A 513 1.21 19.07 -1.18
N HIS A 514 0.49 19.47 -0.14
CA HIS A 514 1.00 20.34 0.92
C HIS A 514 1.01 19.55 2.23
N ASP A 515 1.93 18.59 2.30
CA ASP A 515 2.26 17.85 3.51
C ASP A 515 3.66 18.29 3.98
N GLU A 516 3.71 18.94 5.14
CA GLU A 516 4.84 19.19 6.06
C GLU A 516 6.24 19.63 5.57
N ASP A 517 6.52 19.75 4.27
CA ASP A 517 7.87 20.07 3.77
C ASP A 517 7.93 21.32 2.84
N ASP A 518 6.83 22.08 2.66
CA ASP A 518 6.72 23.17 1.67
C ASP A 518 6.83 24.61 2.24
N GLU A 519 7.46 24.84 3.40
CA GLU A 519 7.53 26.21 3.95
C GLU A 519 8.73 27.07 3.49
N ASP A 520 9.77 26.54 2.83
CA ASP A 520 11.03 27.31 2.65
C ASP A 520 11.64 27.35 1.24
N GLU A 521 10.89 27.71 0.18
CA GLU A 521 11.53 27.95 -1.15
C GLU A 521 11.17 29.24 -1.89
N ASN A 522 10.39 30.18 -1.34
CA ASN A 522 10.02 31.39 -2.10
C ASN A 522 10.22 32.72 -1.35
N ASP A 523 11.38 32.93 -0.76
CA ASP A 523 11.86 34.29 -0.46
C ASP A 523 13.38 34.29 -0.34
N HIS A 524 14.11 34.45 -1.45
CA HIS A 524 15.42 35.13 -1.54
C HIS A 524 15.97 35.13 -2.99
N GLU A 525 15.31 35.82 -3.92
CA GLU A 525 16.00 36.39 -5.08
C GLU A 525 16.27 37.86 -4.81
N ASP A 526 17.51 38.22 -4.42
CA ASP A 526 18.29 39.27 -5.10
C ASP A 526 19.64 39.59 -4.41
N LYS A 527 20.69 39.68 -5.24
CA LYS A 527 21.98 40.38 -5.10
C LYS A 527 23.11 39.72 -4.26
N LYS A 528 24.12 39.16 -4.95
CA LYS A 528 25.36 39.87 -5.35
C LYS A 528 26.35 38.99 -6.11
N LYS A 529 27.17 39.68 -6.91
CA LYS A 529 28.15 39.25 -7.90
C LYS A 529 29.44 38.65 -7.32
N GLU A 530 30.06 37.82 -8.16
CA GLU A 530 31.49 37.66 -8.49
C GLU A 530 32.53 37.75 -7.35
N GLU A 531 33.25 36.65 -7.13
CA GLU A 531 34.72 36.62 -7.31
C GLU A 531 35.19 35.15 -7.46
N GLY A 532 35.92 34.88 -8.53
CA GLY A 532 36.53 33.58 -8.80
C GLY A 532 37.88 33.43 -8.12
N GLY A 533 38.14 32.22 -7.63
CA GLY A 533 39.45 31.80 -7.13
C GLY A 533 39.51 30.28 -7.07
N ASP A 534 40.43 29.69 -7.83
CA ASP A 534 40.75 28.26 -7.83
C ASP A 534 41.00 27.73 -6.41
N LEU A 535 40.32 26.65 -6.03
CA LEU A 535 40.54 25.91 -4.79
C LEU A 535 41.33 24.63 -5.09
N VAL A 536 42.61 24.66 -4.73
CA VAL A 536 43.50 23.49 -4.65
C VAL A 536 43.13 22.66 -3.41
N LEU A 537 42.95 21.36 -3.60
CA LEU A 537 42.68 20.36 -2.56
C LEU A 537 43.82 20.29 -1.52
N PRO A 538 43.56 20.21 -0.20
CA PRO A 538 44.61 19.92 0.77
C PRO A 538 44.90 18.40 0.83
N GLU A 539 46.17 18.06 0.65
CA GLU A 539 46.71 16.71 0.88
C GLU A 539 46.86 16.39 2.38
N VAL A 540 46.80 15.09 2.67
CA VAL A 540 46.96 14.44 3.98
C VAL A 540 48.36 14.73 4.59
N PRO A 541 48.49 15.16 5.86
CA PRO A 541 49.80 15.29 6.50
C PRO A 541 50.30 13.93 7.00
N THR A 542 51.37 13.42 6.41
CA THR A 542 52.21 12.38 7.03
C THR A 542 53.13 12.98 8.09
N ASP A 543 53.19 12.32 9.24
CA ASP A 543 54.03 12.59 10.40
C ASP A 543 55.46 13.04 10.08
N ASN A 544 55.84 14.22 10.58
CA ASN A 544 57.15 14.48 11.19
C ASN A 544 57.14 15.81 11.96
N LYS A 545 56.98 15.70 13.29
CA LYS A 545 56.89 16.80 14.26
C LYS A 545 58.17 17.66 14.33
N LYS A 546 57.98 18.97 14.33
CA LYS A 546 58.70 19.92 15.21
C LYS A 546 57.72 20.43 16.27
N PRO A 547 58.16 20.79 17.49
CA PRO A 547 57.24 21.21 18.54
C PRO A 547 56.69 22.59 18.21
N GLU A 548 55.39 22.65 17.92
CA GLU A 548 54.64 23.89 17.77
C GLU A 548 54.52 24.61 19.13
N GLU A 549 54.63 25.93 19.11
CA GLU A 549 54.43 26.78 20.29
C GLU A 549 53.03 26.54 20.91
N GLU A 550 52.98 26.24 22.21
CA GLU A 550 51.72 25.99 22.93
C GLU A 550 50.84 27.25 22.93
N THR A 551 49.70 27.17 22.22
CA THR A 551 48.65 28.20 22.29
C THR A 551 47.96 28.19 23.66
N SER A 552 47.48 29.35 24.10
CA SER A 552 46.76 29.52 25.39
C SER A 552 45.58 28.55 25.54
N ASP A 553 44.87 28.27 24.44
CA ASP A 553 43.69 27.40 24.43
C ASP A 553 44.04 25.92 24.63
N ASN A 554 45.17 25.46 24.07
CA ASN A 554 45.64 24.08 24.25
C ASN A 554 46.06 23.81 25.70
N LYS A 555 46.60 24.82 26.39
CA LYS A 555 46.94 24.72 27.80
C LYS A 555 45.69 24.56 28.68
N ALA A 556 44.65 25.36 28.45
CA ALA A 556 43.40 25.29 29.20
C ALA A 556 42.67 23.94 29.01
N LEU A 557 42.67 23.40 27.79
CA LEU A 557 42.12 22.07 27.49
C LEU A 557 42.90 20.94 28.20
N ARG A 558 44.23 21.04 28.20
CA ARG A 558 45.09 20.09 28.90
C ARG A 558 44.89 20.12 30.42
N ASP A 559 44.75 21.31 30.99
CA ASP A 559 44.43 21.49 32.41
C ASP A 559 43.03 20.94 32.74
N LEU A 560 42.04 21.11 31.85
CA LEU A 560 40.73 20.50 31.99
C LEU A 560 40.81 18.97 31.94
N PHE A 561 41.50 18.39 30.97
CA PHE A 561 41.67 16.94 30.86
C PHE A 561 42.35 16.35 32.11
N ASN A 562 43.47 16.94 32.53
CA ASN A 562 44.26 16.47 33.67
C ASN A 562 43.50 16.52 35.00
N ARG A 563 42.44 17.34 35.13
CA ARG A 563 41.58 17.35 36.33
C ARG A 563 40.77 16.07 36.51
N TYR A 564 40.48 15.36 35.42
CA TYR A 564 39.60 14.18 35.44
C TYR A 564 40.31 12.90 35.00
N ALA A 565 41.46 12.99 34.32
CA ALA A 565 42.25 11.85 33.89
C ALA A 565 42.70 10.98 35.08
N ASP A 566 42.84 9.67 34.85
CA ASP A 566 43.32 8.75 35.88
C ASP A 566 44.86 8.82 36.04
N GLN A 567 45.40 7.96 36.90
CA GLN A 567 46.84 7.85 37.15
C GLN A 567 47.68 7.48 35.91
N PHE A 568 47.04 7.01 34.83
CA PHE A 568 47.68 6.67 33.56
C PHE A 568 47.54 7.80 32.53
N GLY A 569 46.85 8.90 32.87
CA GLY A 569 46.62 10.02 31.96
C GLY A 569 45.55 9.74 30.92
N GLU A 570 44.56 8.89 31.24
CA GLU A 570 43.46 8.52 30.36
C GLU A 570 42.09 8.79 31.02
N LEU A 571 41.06 9.05 30.21
CA LEU A 571 39.68 9.18 30.65
C LEU A 571 38.86 7.93 30.34
N LYS A 572 38.12 7.43 31.32
CA LYS A 572 37.06 6.43 31.15
C LYS A 572 35.70 7.10 31.10
N ASP A 573 34.68 6.34 30.71
CA ASP A 573 33.28 6.78 30.58
C ASP A 573 32.77 7.57 31.80
N ARG A 574 33.07 7.10 33.01
CA ARG A 574 32.71 7.78 34.26
C ARG A 574 33.38 9.14 34.42
N GLN A 575 34.66 9.24 34.07
CA GLN A 575 35.43 10.48 34.17
C GLN A 575 35.00 11.48 33.09
N LEU A 576 34.77 10.99 31.87
CA LEU A 576 34.23 11.81 30.78
C LEU A 576 32.84 12.34 31.13
N ARG A 577 31.98 11.52 31.74
CA ARG A 577 30.67 11.94 32.21
C ARG A 577 30.76 13.04 33.26
N MET A 578 31.62 12.88 34.27
CA MET A 578 31.84 13.94 35.27
C MET A 578 32.35 15.22 34.62
N LEU A 579 33.37 15.11 33.77
CA LEU A 579 33.97 16.24 33.05
C LEU A 579 32.91 16.98 32.23
N LEU A 580 32.14 16.27 31.40
CA LEU A 580 31.10 16.89 30.57
C LEU A 580 30.02 17.54 31.44
N ASN A 581 29.57 16.87 32.49
CA ASN A 581 28.49 17.40 33.32
C ASN A 581 28.91 18.59 34.20
N ASP A 582 30.17 18.65 34.61
CA ASP A 582 30.70 19.77 35.39
C ASP A 582 30.98 21.01 34.52
N ASN A 583 31.09 20.84 33.19
CA ASN A 583 31.45 21.93 32.26
C ASN A 583 30.32 22.28 31.26
N PHE A 584 29.23 21.52 31.21
CA PHE A 584 28.04 21.80 30.40
C PHE A 584 26.83 22.05 31.31
N PRO A 585 26.33 23.30 31.42
CA PRO A 585 25.13 23.57 32.21
C PRO A 585 23.92 22.84 31.61
N HIS A 586 23.24 22.05 32.45
CA HIS A 586 22.21 21.10 32.01
C HIS A 586 20.81 21.68 31.86
N GLY A 587 20.56 22.92 32.30
CA GLY A 587 19.23 23.54 32.20
C GLY A 587 18.12 22.60 32.68
N THR A 588 17.26 22.17 31.76
CA THR A 588 16.08 21.31 31.96
C THR A 588 16.29 19.82 31.64
N TRP A 589 17.48 19.37 31.19
CA TRP A 589 17.76 17.97 30.83
C TRP A 589 18.76 17.31 31.80
N ASN A 590 18.88 15.97 31.76
CA ASN A 590 19.56 15.18 32.79
C ASN A 590 21.10 15.09 32.68
N GLY A 591 21.73 15.92 31.84
CA GLY A 591 23.15 15.80 31.53
C GLY A 591 23.49 14.55 30.71
N PHE A 592 24.77 14.35 30.42
CA PHE A 592 25.24 13.20 29.64
C PHE A 592 25.14 11.90 30.45
N GLY A 593 24.52 10.87 29.84
CA GLY A 593 24.42 9.52 30.39
C GLY A 593 25.70 8.69 30.25
N TYR A 594 25.77 7.55 30.96
CA TYR A 594 26.91 6.61 30.86
C TYR A 594 27.04 6.00 29.46
N ASP A 595 25.92 5.59 28.86
CA ASP A 595 25.92 5.00 27.52
C ASP A 595 26.39 6.01 26.47
N THR A 596 25.97 7.28 26.62
CA THR A 596 26.40 8.39 25.77
C THR A 596 27.91 8.60 25.85
N CYS A 597 28.48 8.69 27.06
CA CYS A 597 29.91 8.85 27.24
C CYS A 597 30.72 7.63 26.78
N SER A 598 30.22 6.41 26.99
CA SER A 598 30.84 5.19 26.49
C SER A 598 30.88 5.17 24.96
N SER A 599 29.78 5.56 24.32
CA SER A 599 29.70 5.68 22.86
C SER A 599 30.63 6.78 22.34
N MET A 600 30.77 7.91 23.03
CA MET A 600 31.71 8.97 22.66
C MET A 600 33.15 8.49 22.72
N ILE A 601 33.51 7.68 23.73
CA ILE A 601 34.84 7.07 23.80
C ILE A 601 35.03 6.13 22.62
N ALA A 602 34.13 5.16 22.41
CA ALA A 602 34.26 4.18 21.33
C ALA A 602 34.41 4.81 19.93
N MET A 603 33.74 5.94 19.66
CA MET A 603 33.85 6.63 18.36
C MET A 603 35.23 7.27 18.09
N PHE A 604 35.93 7.68 19.15
CA PHE A 604 37.21 8.41 19.08
C PHE A 604 38.40 7.57 19.53
N ASP A 605 38.16 6.43 20.16
CA ASP A 605 39.13 5.45 20.62
C ASP A 605 39.74 4.69 19.42
N VAL A 606 40.92 5.15 18.99
CA VAL A 606 41.61 4.57 17.83
C VAL A 606 42.29 3.25 18.19
N ASP A 607 42.70 3.08 19.46
CA ASP A 607 43.47 1.92 19.92
C ASP A 607 42.63 0.81 20.59
N LYS A 608 41.31 1.01 20.64
CA LYS A 608 40.28 0.08 21.12
C LYS A 608 40.47 -0.33 22.59
N LYS A 609 40.98 0.56 23.42
CA LYS A 609 41.17 0.31 24.86
C LYS A 609 39.97 0.70 25.72
N MET A 610 38.94 1.31 25.13
CA MET A 610 37.80 1.92 25.83
C MET A 610 38.23 2.98 26.86
N THR A 611 39.29 3.69 26.50
CA THR A 611 39.88 4.81 27.25
C THR A 611 40.13 5.95 26.27
N MET A 612 40.21 7.17 26.76
CA MET A 612 40.40 8.35 25.92
C MET A 612 41.66 9.11 26.34
N THR A 613 42.59 9.26 25.40
CA THR A 613 43.83 10.03 25.55
C THR A 613 43.56 11.53 25.43
N LEU A 614 44.54 12.36 25.80
CA LEU A 614 44.44 13.82 25.65
C LEU A 614 44.19 14.25 24.19
N VAL A 615 44.78 13.55 23.23
CA VAL A 615 44.65 13.87 21.79
C VAL A 615 43.21 13.60 21.35
N GLU A 616 42.67 12.42 21.66
CA GLU A 616 41.30 12.04 21.32
C GLU A 616 40.28 12.94 22.03
N PHE A 617 40.52 13.27 23.30
CA PHE A 617 39.69 14.22 24.06
C PHE A 617 39.69 15.60 23.42
N THR A 618 40.84 16.09 22.96
CA THR A 618 40.94 17.41 22.30
C THR A 618 40.08 17.44 21.03
N SER A 619 40.12 16.37 20.23
CA SER A 619 39.27 16.22 19.04
C SER A 619 37.78 16.14 19.38
N LEU A 620 37.40 15.34 20.38
CA LEU A 620 36.02 15.25 20.85
C LEU A 620 35.51 16.60 21.35
N TRP A 621 36.27 17.26 22.21
CA TRP A 621 35.90 18.54 22.83
C TRP A 621 35.66 19.64 21.80
N LYS A 622 36.50 19.68 20.75
CA LYS A 622 36.32 20.61 19.63
C LYS A 622 34.97 20.37 18.93
N LYS A 623 34.67 19.13 18.55
CA LYS A 623 33.39 18.77 17.90
C LYS A 623 32.18 19.04 18.78
N ILE A 624 32.25 18.73 20.08
CA ILE A 624 31.16 19.01 21.02
C ILE A 624 30.89 20.53 21.06
N ASN A 625 31.92 21.36 21.11
CA ASN A 625 31.75 22.82 21.11
C ASN A 625 31.21 23.36 19.78
N GLU A 626 31.63 22.81 18.65
CA GLU A 626 31.08 23.14 17.34
C GLU A 626 29.57 22.81 17.28
N TYR A 627 29.18 21.57 17.58
CA TYR A 627 27.78 21.16 17.56
C TYR A 627 26.94 21.93 18.60
N LYS A 628 27.49 22.27 19.76
CA LYS A 628 26.83 23.14 20.74
C LYS A 628 26.47 24.51 20.14
N GLN A 629 27.36 25.11 19.34
CA GLN A 629 27.09 26.38 18.67
C GLN A 629 25.97 26.24 17.63
N HIS A 630 25.97 25.15 16.85
CA HIS A 630 24.89 24.87 15.89
C HIS A 630 23.54 24.68 16.59
N PHE A 631 23.51 23.94 17.70
CA PHE A 631 22.31 23.78 18.52
C PHE A 631 21.78 25.13 19.00
N HIS A 632 22.62 25.97 19.60
CA HIS A 632 22.18 27.26 20.13
C HIS A 632 21.74 28.25 19.04
N ARG A 633 22.28 28.15 17.82
CA ARG A 633 21.82 28.94 16.68
C ARG A 633 20.45 28.49 16.18
N ALA A 634 20.16 27.19 16.27
CA ALA A 634 18.90 26.61 15.83
C ALA A 634 17.79 26.67 16.90
N ASP A 635 18.13 26.70 18.19
CA ASP A 635 17.18 26.84 19.31
C ASP A 635 16.68 28.29 19.42
N VAL A 636 15.75 28.68 18.53
CA VAL A 636 15.26 30.05 18.39
C VAL A 636 14.54 30.52 19.65
N ASN A 637 13.75 29.62 20.26
CA ASN A 637 12.97 29.91 21.45
C ASN A 637 13.77 29.79 22.78
N LYS A 638 15.02 29.30 22.71
CA LYS A 638 15.96 29.13 23.83
C LYS A 638 15.43 28.25 24.96
N ASN A 639 14.60 27.25 24.63
CA ASN A 639 14.02 26.35 25.61
C ASN A 639 14.94 25.16 25.95
N GLY A 640 16.11 25.04 25.29
CA GLY A 640 17.07 23.97 25.52
C GLY A 640 16.76 22.67 24.77
N SER A 641 15.86 22.71 23.78
CA SER A 641 15.48 21.59 22.94
C SER A 641 15.15 22.03 21.50
N LEU A 642 15.42 21.19 20.52
CA LEU A 642 15.11 21.46 19.11
C LEU A 642 13.85 20.69 18.70
N THR A 643 12.91 21.40 18.08
CA THR A 643 11.83 20.79 17.28
C THR A 643 12.42 20.07 16.06
N ASP A 644 11.62 19.24 15.37
CA ASP A 644 12.07 18.55 14.15
C ASP A 644 12.56 19.53 13.06
N ILE A 645 11.96 20.72 12.97
CA ILE A 645 12.35 21.77 12.02
C ILE A 645 13.70 22.36 12.42
N GLU A 646 13.85 22.80 13.68
CA GLU A 646 15.10 23.36 14.19
C GLU A 646 16.23 22.32 14.14
N LEU A 647 15.93 21.05 14.36
CA LEU A 647 16.88 19.95 14.21
C LEU A 647 17.37 19.83 12.76
N LYS A 648 16.49 19.82 11.76
CA LYS A 648 16.89 19.77 10.34
C LYS A 648 17.83 20.94 9.99
N VAL A 649 17.52 22.16 10.46
CA VAL A 649 18.37 23.35 10.27
C VAL A 649 19.72 23.18 10.96
N ALA A 650 19.74 22.70 12.20
CA ALA A 650 20.99 22.47 12.95
C ALA A 650 21.90 21.45 12.23
N ILE A 651 21.32 20.39 11.66
CA ILE A 651 22.04 19.39 10.88
C ILE A 651 22.63 19.99 9.62
N LYS A 652 21.81 20.68 8.83
CA LYS A 652 22.23 21.22 7.53
C LYS A 652 23.33 22.27 7.68
N THR A 653 23.28 23.05 8.76
CA THR A 653 24.32 24.04 9.06
C THR A 653 25.59 23.41 9.61
N ALA A 654 25.49 22.31 10.37
CA ALA A 654 26.65 21.61 10.93
C ALA A 654 27.40 20.76 9.90
N GLU A 655 26.68 20.10 8.98
CA GLU A 655 27.26 19.19 7.98
C GLU A 655 26.60 19.40 6.60
N PRO A 656 26.96 20.46 5.86
CA PRO A 656 26.26 20.86 4.62
C PRO A 656 26.29 19.80 3.50
N GLU A 657 27.37 19.01 3.48
CA GLU A 657 27.63 17.93 2.52
C GLU A 657 26.81 16.67 2.80
N ILE A 658 26.22 16.54 3.98
CA ILE A 658 25.40 15.37 4.33
C ILE A 658 23.95 15.70 4.00
N ASP A 659 23.47 15.11 2.90
CA ASP A 659 22.06 15.17 2.56
C ASP A 659 21.29 14.04 3.28
N LEU A 660 20.86 14.33 4.51
CA LEU A 660 20.07 13.39 5.28
C LEU A 660 18.61 13.41 4.83
N ASN A 661 18.21 12.30 4.24
CA ASN A 661 16.81 11.97 3.97
C ASN A 661 15.95 12.06 5.25
N SER A 662 14.76 12.68 5.14
CA SER A 662 13.77 12.86 6.22
C SER A 662 13.44 11.56 7.01
N SER A 663 13.56 10.39 6.37
CA SER A 663 13.35 9.10 7.03
C SER A 663 14.45 8.75 8.03
N VAL A 664 15.70 9.09 7.71
CA VAL A 664 16.85 8.90 8.61
C VAL A 664 16.76 9.88 9.77
N VAL A 665 16.47 11.16 9.50
CA VAL A 665 16.26 12.16 10.56
C VAL A 665 15.19 11.68 11.52
N ARG A 666 14.04 11.18 11.03
CA ARG A 666 12.96 10.66 11.87
C ARG A 666 13.35 9.43 12.71
N LEU A 667 14.05 8.46 12.13
CA LEU A 667 14.56 7.30 12.88
C LEU A 667 15.53 7.75 13.98
N MET A 668 16.35 8.76 13.70
CA MET A 668 17.30 9.31 14.65
C MET A 668 16.59 10.14 15.73
N THR A 669 15.55 10.90 15.40
CA THR A 669 14.67 11.54 16.39
C THR A 669 14.09 10.48 17.33
N PHE A 670 13.58 9.35 16.84
CA PHE A 670 13.09 8.28 17.73
C PHE A 670 14.17 7.69 18.64
N ARG A 671 15.43 7.63 18.16
CA ARG A 671 16.52 7.01 18.89
C ARG A 671 17.20 7.94 19.90
N TYR A 672 17.30 9.23 19.57
CA TYR A 672 18.08 10.23 20.32
C TYR A 672 17.21 11.31 20.96
N SER A 673 15.94 11.42 20.58
CA SER A 673 15.00 12.43 21.05
C SER A 673 13.81 11.72 21.71
N GLY A 674 13.36 12.21 22.87
CA GLY A 674 12.32 11.58 23.68
C GLY A 674 10.90 11.73 23.12
N PHE A 675 10.69 11.48 21.82
CA PHE A 675 9.45 11.58 21.03
C PHE A 675 8.98 12.98 20.59
N GLU A 676 9.24 14.06 21.33
CA GLU A 676 8.67 15.40 20.99
C GLU A 676 9.70 16.49 20.66
N ALA A 677 10.89 16.45 21.26
CA ALA A 677 11.96 17.41 21.00
C ALA A 677 13.34 16.80 21.28
N THR A 678 14.36 17.32 20.60
CA THR A 678 15.74 16.85 20.70
C THR A 678 16.52 17.69 21.70
N THR A 679 16.98 17.08 22.78
CA THR A 679 17.83 17.76 23.77
C THR A 679 19.23 18.01 23.21
N MET A 680 20.00 18.88 23.85
CA MET A 680 21.43 19.09 23.51
C MET A 680 22.22 17.78 23.55
N GLU A 681 21.96 16.91 24.53
CA GLU A 681 22.57 15.56 24.60
C GLU A 681 22.26 14.74 23.35
N GLY A 682 20.97 14.67 23.00
CA GLY A 682 20.48 13.89 21.88
C GLY A 682 21.10 14.39 20.58
N PHE A 683 21.14 15.71 20.40
CA PHE A 683 21.74 16.35 19.22
C PHE A 683 23.24 16.07 19.10
N ILE A 684 24.02 16.29 20.16
CA ILE A 684 25.47 16.07 20.14
C ILE A 684 25.78 14.59 19.88
N SER A 685 25.07 13.68 20.56
CA SER A 685 25.24 12.23 20.38
C SER A 685 24.94 11.79 18.95
N PHE A 686 23.85 12.32 18.40
CA PHE A 686 23.43 12.08 17.03
C PHE A 686 24.49 12.58 16.04
N MET A 687 24.95 13.83 16.15
CA MET A 687 25.90 14.42 15.22
C MET A 687 27.27 13.74 15.25
N LEU A 688 27.75 13.35 16.43
CA LEU A 688 29.01 12.59 16.55
C LEU A 688 28.92 11.24 15.84
N ARG A 689 27.82 10.49 16.03
CA ARG A 689 27.62 9.19 15.38
C ARG A 689 27.41 9.32 13.88
N LEU A 690 26.67 10.34 13.45
CA LEU A 690 26.51 10.66 12.03
C LEU A 690 27.86 10.93 11.38
N GLY A 691 28.67 11.80 11.99
CA GLY A 691 30.02 12.11 11.48
C GLY A 691 30.92 10.88 11.35
N LYS A 692 30.91 9.99 12.37
CA LYS A 692 31.69 8.74 12.33
C LYS A 692 31.21 7.77 11.26
N THR A 693 29.89 7.60 11.13
CA THR A 693 29.25 6.74 10.13
C THR A 693 29.57 7.23 8.72
N THR A 694 29.43 8.53 8.48
CA THR A 694 29.72 9.16 7.19
C THR A 694 31.20 9.06 6.82
N SER A 695 32.12 9.31 7.76
CA SER A 695 33.56 9.12 7.51
C SER A 695 33.87 7.69 7.12
N THR A 696 33.36 6.71 7.89
CA THR A 696 33.60 5.30 7.61
C THR A 696 33.03 4.88 6.25
N PHE A 697 31.85 5.38 5.89
CA PHE A 697 31.26 5.14 4.58
C PHE A 697 32.10 5.75 3.47
N LYS A 698 32.49 7.03 3.58
CA LYS A 698 33.34 7.71 2.59
C LYS A 698 34.68 6.98 2.41
N ASP A 699 35.29 6.51 3.49
CA ASP A 699 36.59 5.83 3.47
C ASP A 699 36.54 4.43 2.82
N LYS A 700 35.43 3.70 2.99
CA LYS A 700 35.26 2.33 2.48
C LYS A 700 34.44 2.22 1.18
N SER A 701 33.85 3.31 0.71
CA SER A 701 32.93 3.31 -0.43
C SER A 701 33.68 3.28 -1.75
N THR A 702 33.21 2.42 -2.66
CA THR A 702 33.53 2.46 -4.09
C THR A 702 32.19 2.55 -4.83
N ASP A 703 31.93 3.67 -5.50
CA ASP A 703 30.68 3.94 -6.24
C ASP A 703 29.40 4.01 -5.38
N GLY A 704 29.50 4.48 -4.14
CA GLY A 704 28.33 4.59 -3.25
C GLY A 704 27.92 3.26 -2.62
N VAL A 705 28.77 2.24 -2.69
CA VAL A 705 28.57 0.93 -2.06
C VAL A 705 29.79 0.60 -1.20
N ILE A 706 29.54 0.14 0.03
CA ILE A 706 30.56 -0.47 0.89
C ILE A 706 30.38 -1.98 0.89
N ASN A 707 31.49 -2.71 0.80
CA ASN A 707 31.50 -4.16 0.97
C ASN A 707 32.17 -4.48 2.31
N LEU A 708 31.43 -5.11 3.22
CA LEU A 708 31.92 -5.48 4.55
C LEU A 708 31.81 -6.99 4.73
N SER A 709 32.84 -7.59 5.30
CA SER A 709 32.74 -8.93 5.89
C SER A 709 31.78 -8.93 7.09
N TRP A 710 31.35 -10.11 7.54
CA TRP A 710 30.51 -10.22 8.74
C TRP A 710 31.22 -9.66 9.97
N GLU A 711 32.52 -9.88 10.08
CA GLU A 711 33.37 -9.39 11.15
C GLU A 711 33.43 -7.86 11.14
N GLU A 712 33.70 -7.25 9.98
CA GLU A 712 33.72 -5.79 9.83
C GLU A 712 32.35 -5.16 10.07
N TRP A 713 31.28 -5.80 9.60
CA TRP A 713 29.91 -5.35 9.87
C TRP A 713 29.62 -5.37 11.36
N THR A 714 29.93 -6.47 12.04
CA THR A 714 29.67 -6.63 13.47
C THR A 714 30.47 -5.63 14.28
N GLU A 715 31.74 -5.42 13.95
CA GLU A 715 32.57 -4.41 14.60
C GLU A 715 31.99 -3.01 14.38
N PHE A 716 31.63 -2.68 13.14
CA PHE A 716 31.05 -1.39 12.80
C PHE A 716 29.70 -1.13 13.49
N SER A 717 28.81 -2.12 13.54
CA SER A 717 27.44 -1.94 14.05
C SER A 717 27.33 -2.04 15.57
N MET A 718 28.26 -2.75 16.24
CA MET A 718 28.19 -3.02 17.67
C MET A 718 29.17 -2.20 18.50
N TYR A 719 30.36 -1.91 17.97
CA TYR A 719 31.41 -1.21 18.71
C TYR A 719 31.35 0.31 18.49
N ASN A 720 31.18 0.75 17.24
CA ASN A 720 31.02 2.17 16.89
C ASN A 720 29.56 2.63 17.10
#